data_AF-F9FZS8-F1
#
_entry.id   AF-F9FZS8-F1
#
_cell.length_a   1.000
_cell.length_b   1.000
_cell.length_c   1.000
_cell.angle_alpha   90.00
_cell.angle_beta   90.00
_cell.angle_gamma   90.00
#
_symmetry.space_group_name_H-M   'P 1'
#
loop_
_entity.id
_entity.type
_entity.pdbx_description
1 polymer ?
#
loop_
_entity_poly.entity_id
_entity_poly.type
_entity_poly.pdbx_seq_one_letter_code
_entity_poly.pdbx_strand_id
1 'polypeptide(L)'
;MIESSSSFIKSSIPLYHNAVKSIIFKCAELLMGIFIFKLFSLVAARSRQFTSYLMFTEDYIQRTLYISSRGLSRAGLVVLAFSLLNIAFSLYGTLLWALDSPGYIFRASNATVSDYQSQRNSDPPYILQMSLDRGQLPATTKRLPQIIGAELFNPGLNYTLTGKVSNSHGLPLTIAPTRENGVGARIWLDDEGFSVSPDTNSMIPYTDTVNVTLFDTCVRFTQGQAVWNCTFNNTEAGILIEKQITGLPEVHWTDSTDKVLDSRYIRPNRMDNIWVSVGTGGGSALMTQVFTTTKEKKRHTFSQLTLKVTMVTNPGVPFAKDEVTDIVQRTWSSNETERSNPLVGRIIQGIMSAQDQNASYEFGFNAPDNDNKTVLQSQWGFLTPEVNGTVQYSLLSITTTNITLIRSEDLSKAPVPFEECKRANFQNEAFGGRVVQTDCASAPPARGKPSFFGQVDTAAVMITRGLGAARSNISAVSLDNDILNWLRDNAETIESLLVARAYSSSVDPTLVQISVDKLMVAMSRLQLALSCLALFLALIGWLGLMVLADTHWASTLFANLIHTTSEPNKVKPGYITRAPNLSLVPIGQKRLLAVDGRVVTVADPAPLPMQPMGSPEHYLGEMKGHANTGAYPMAYHDPNAGRQALLSGPWVLPSDASNGLSFLYSQESMLPACWLGFYSFSSLSSWPIVTDQVDVPKPQHCLQSSSFNIYRHCVSEMKPAIILTMLLGVAAAAPTLEGRPRDMHLVEREPGKASKAILDIAREEERLRRIFQKKGSDKAFGFI
;
A
#
# COMPACT_ATOMS: atom_id res chain seq x y z
N MET A 1 5.54 -9.12 -17.02
CA MET A 1 4.58 -9.69 -16.06
C MET A 1 3.58 -10.51 -16.88
N ILE A 2 3.45 -11.83 -16.68
CA ILE A 2 2.52 -12.65 -17.49
C ILE A 2 1.12 -12.50 -16.88
N GLU A 3 0.32 -11.55 -17.37
CA GLU A 3 -1.09 -11.45 -16.99
C GLU A 3 -1.86 -12.64 -17.56
N SER A 4 -2.22 -13.59 -16.69
CA SER A 4 -3.08 -14.72 -17.07
C SER A 4 -4.54 -14.34 -16.85
N SER A 5 -5.35 -14.44 -17.90
CA SER A 5 -6.81 -14.25 -17.88
C SER A 5 -7.57 -15.38 -17.17
N SER A 6 -6.94 -16.56 -17.00
CA SER A 6 -7.55 -17.69 -16.31
C SER A 6 -7.43 -17.58 -14.78
N SER A 7 -8.58 -17.57 -14.10
CA SER A 7 -8.70 -17.57 -12.63
C SER A 7 -8.11 -18.81 -11.96
N PHE A 8 -7.89 -19.88 -12.73
CA PHE A 8 -7.29 -21.13 -12.25
C PHE A 8 -5.77 -21.04 -12.13
N ILE A 9 -5.12 -20.31 -13.03
CA ILE A 9 -3.66 -20.12 -13.08
C ILE A 9 -3.25 -18.89 -12.26
N LYS A 10 -4.11 -17.88 -12.18
CA LYS A 10 -3.84 -16.66 -11.40
C LYS A 10 -3.75 -16.97 -9.90
N SER A 11 -2.68 -16.52 -9.26
CA SER A 11 -2.53 -16.58 -7.80
C SER A 11 -3.67 -15.80 -7.12
N SER A 12 -4.45 -16.49 -6.29
CA SER A 12 -5.67 -15.93 -5.67
C SER A 12 -5.85 -16.32 -4.20
N ILE A 13 -5.16 -17.37 -3.75
CA ILE A 13 -5.25 -17.85 -2.37
C ILE A 13 -4.12 -17.19 -1.56
N PRO A 14 -4.43 -16.33 -0.58
CA PRO A 14 -3.40 -15.66 0.21
C PRO A 14 -2.66 -16.63 1.11
N LEU A 15 -1.33 -16.51 1.11
CA LEU A 15 -0.41 -17.14 2.04
C LEU A 15 0.39 -16.02 2.70
N TYR A 16 0.49 -16.01 4.02
CA TYR A 16 1.15 -14.90 4.73
C TYR A 16 2.66 -14.85 4.44
N HIS A 17 3.31 -16.00 4.22
CA HIS A 17 4.75 -16.09 4.05
C HIS A 17 5.17 -17.04 2.92
N ASN A 18 6.25 -16.67 2.21
CA ASN A 18 6.92 -17.52 1.22
C ASN A 18 7.39 -18.85 1.82
N ALA A 19 7.73 -18.87 3.12
CA ALA A 19 8.12 -20.09 3.82
C ALA A 19 7.02 -21.15 3.81
N VAL A 20 5.76 -20.76 4.05
CA VAL A 20 4.61 -21.69 4.03
C VAL A 20 4.43 -22.26 2.62
N LYS A 21 4.52 -21.41 1.60
CA LYS A 21 4.47 -21.83 0.20
C LYS A 21 5.59 -22.82 -0.15
N SER A 22 6.82 -22.53 0.32
CA SER A 22 7.97 -23.41 0.14
C SER A 22 7.79 -24.77 0.81
N ILE A 23 7.25 -24.81 2.03
CA ILE A 23 6.96 -26.06 2.75
C ILE A 23 5.95 -26.90 1.97
N ILE A 24 4.85 -26.29 1.51
CA ILE A 24 3.82 -27.00 0.72
C ILE A 24 4.43 -27.60 -0.54
N PHE A 25 5.23 -26.83 -1.28
CA PHE A 25 5.86 -27.32 -2.51
C PHE A 25 6.89 -28.42 -2.26
N LYS A 26 7.67 -28.33 -1.18
CA LYS A 26 8.61 -29.38 -0.79
C LYS A 26 7.91 -30.65 -0.31
N CYS A 27 6.82 -30.53 0.42
CA CYS A 27 5.97 -31.68 0.77
C CYS A 27 5.40 -32.35 -0.48
N ALA A 28 4.91 -31.56 -1.46
CA ALA A 28 4.38 -32.10 -2.70
C ALA A 28 5.47 -32.80 -3.55
N GLU A 29 6.68 -32.22 -3.62
CA GLU A 29 7.86 -32.83 -4.26
C GLU A 29 8.22 -34.18 -3.63
N LEU A 30 8.27 -34.24 -2.30
CA LEU A 30 8.55 -35.47 -1.56
C LEU A 30 7.45 -36.53 -1.79
N LEU A 31 6.18 -36.13 -1.78
CA LEU A 31 5.05 -37.03 -2.04
C LEU A 31 5.07 -37.58 -3.47
N MET A 32 5.41 -36.76 -4.47
CA MET A 32 5.63 -37.24 -5.84
C MET A 32 6.80 -38.22 -5.92
N GLY A 33 7.89 -37.98 -5.18
CA GLY A 33 9.01 -38.92 -5.08
C GLY A 33 8.58 -40.27 -4.51
N ILE A 34 7.78 -40.27 -3.44
CA ILE A 34 7.19 -41.50 -2.85
C ILE A 34 6.32 -42.22 -3.88
N PHE A 35 5.45 -41.48 -4.59
CA PHE A 35 4.60 -42.07 -5.63
C PHE A 35 5.42 -42.78 -6.70
N ILE A 36 6.43 -42.12 -7.27
CA ILE A 36 7.29 -42.69 -8.33
C ILE A 36 8.02 -43.92 -7.80
N PHE A 37 8.62 -43.85 -6.60
CA PHE A 37 9.28 -45.00 -5.99
C PHE A 37 8.33 -46.20 -5.84
N LYS A 38 7.13 -45.98 -5.30
CA LYS A 38 6.14 -47.04 -5.07
C LYS A 38 5.53 -47.58 -6.36
N LEU A 39 5.30 -46.73 -7.36
CA LEU A 39 4.83 -47.12 -8.69
C LEU A 39 5.85 -48.04 -9.37
N PHE A 40 7.12 -47.67 -9.40
CA PHE A 40 8.17 -48.49 -10.01
C PHE A 40 8.44 -49.77 -9.21
N SER A 41 8.28 -49.75 -7.88
CA SER A 41 8.30 -50.95 -7.04
C SER A 41 7.22 -51.94 -7.45
N LEU A 42 6.00 -51.46 -7.75
CA LEU A 42 4.90 -52.30 -8.22
C LEU A 42 5.17 -52.86 -9.62
N VAL A 43 5.74 -52.07 -10.54
CA VAL A 43 6.15 -52.53 -11.88
C VAL A 43 7.24 -53.60 -11.79
N ALA A 44 8.22 -53.41 -10.91
CA ALA A 44 9.28 -54.39 -10.65
C ALA A 44 8.70 -55.69 -10.05
N ALA A 45 7.72 -55.58 -9.14
CA ALA A 45 7.03 -56.73 -8.55
C ALA A 45 6.27 -57.54 -9.61
N ARG A 46 5.48 -56.88 -10.46
CA ARG A 46 4.73 -57.52 -11.55
C ARG A 46 5.64 -58.18 -12.59
N SER A 47 6.81 -57.60 -12.83
CA SER A 47 7.80 -58.14 -13.76
C SER A 47 8.75 -59.17 -13.14
N ARG A 48 8.61 -59.45 -11.83
CA ARG A 48 9.47 -60.36 -11.03
C ARG A 48 10.95 -59.99 -11.07
N GLN A 49 11.28 -58.70 -11.14
CA GLN A 49 12.64 -58.18 -11.25
C GLN A 49 13.14 -57.61 -9.92
N PHE A 50 13.47 -58.49 -8.97
CA PHE A 50 13.81 -58.08 -7.61
C PHE A 50 15.11 -57.27 -7.57
N THR A 51 16.11 -57.65 -8.38
CA THR A 51 17.38 -56.90 -8.48
C THR A 51 17.16 -55.47 -8.98
N SER A 52 16.26 -55.24 -9.93
CA SER A 52 15.94 -53.89 -10.41
C SER A 52 15.29 -53.02 -9.33
N TYR A 53 14.47 -53.63 -8.48
CA TYR A 53 13.88 -52.97 -7.33
C TYR A 53 14.93 -52.56 -6.29
N LEU A 54 15.92 -53.41 -6.01
CA LEU A 54 17.03 -53.05 -5.12
C LEU A 54 17.85 -51.88 -5.67
N MET A 55 18.02 -51.80 -6.99
CA MET A 55 18.74 -50.69 -7.63
C MET A 55 18.04 -49.33 -7.49
N PHE A 56 16.76 -49.29 -7.10
CA PHE A 56 16.07 -48.02 -6.85
C PHE A 56 16.53 -47.31 -5.58
N THR A 57 17.14 -48.02 -4.63
CA THR A 57 17.69 -47.43 -3.40
C THR A 57 19.18 -47.09 -3.50
N GLU A 58 19.86 -47.62 -4.52
CA GLU A 58 21.28 -47.37 -4.78
C GLU A 58 21.51 -45.97 -5.37
N ASP A 59 22.76 -45.53 -5.37
CA ASP A 59 23.17 -44.23 -5.91
C ASP A 59 23.13 -44.19 -7.46
N TYR A 60 23.24 -42.99 -8.03
CA TYR A 60 23.14 -42.82 -9.48
C TYR A 60 24.27 -43.50 -10.25
N ILE A 61 25.48 -43.63 -9.68
CA ILE A 61 26.61 -44.28 -10.35
C ILE A 61 26.32 -45.78 -10.47
N GLN A 62 25.91 -46.42 -9.38
CA GLN A 62 25.56 -47.84 -9.38
C GLN A 62 24.37 -48.15 -10.29
N ARG A 63 23.35 -47.29 -10.34
CA ARG A 63 22.24 -47.41 -11.31
C ARG A 63 22.73 -47.35 -12.76
N THR A 64 23.65 -46.44 -13.05
CA THR A 64 24.21 -46.25 -14.40
C THR A 64 25.06 -47.46 -14.82
N LEU A 65 25.89 -47.99 -13.91
CA LEU A 65 26.65 -49.21 -14.14
C LEU A 65 25.73 -50.41 -14.35
N TYR A 66 24.65 -50.53 -13.56
CA TYR A 66 23.66 -51.59 -13.73
C TYR A 66 22.98 -51.51 -15.10
N ILE A 67 22.55 -50.32 -15.54
CA ILE A 67 21.96 -50.09 -16.87
C ILE A 67 22.97 -50.45 -17.97
N SER A 68 24.22 -50.01 -17.85
CA SER A 68 25.28 -50.32 -18.82
C SER A 68 25.58 -51.82 -18.90
N SER A 69 25.55 -52.53 -17.78
CA SER A 69 25.82 -53.98 -17.74
C SER A 69 24.66 -54.83 -18.28
N ARG A 70 23.41 -54.37 -18.13
CA ARG A 70 22.20 -55.10 -18.50
C ARG A 70 21.59 -54.67 -19.85
N GLY A 71 22.06 -53.58 -20.43
CA GLY A 71 21.58 -53.03 -21.71
C GLY A 71 20.08 -52.70 -21.72
N LEU A 72 19.46 -52.71 -22.92
CA LEU A 72 18.01 -52.51 -23.13
C LEU A 72 17.15 -53.72 -22.70
N SER A 73 17.61 -54.52 -21.74
CA SER A 73 16.78 -55.57 -21.16
C SER A 73 15.61 -54.97 -20.38
N ARG A 74 14.54 -55.74 -20.16
CA ARG A 74 13.38 -55.29 -19.35
C ARG A 74 13.80 -54.76 -17.97
N ALA A 75 14.83 -55.37 -17.37
CA ALA A 75 15.40 -54.97 -16.08
C ALA A 75 16.19 -53.65 -16.16
N GLY A 76 17.00 -53.46 -17.20
CA GLY A 76 17.69 -52.19 -17.44
C GLY A 76 16.74 -51.05 -17.76
N LEU A 77 15.68 -51.32 -18.53
CA LEU A 77 14.66 -50.31 -18.92
C LEU A 77 13.87 -49.81 -17.72
N VAL A 78 13.51 -50.69 -16.78
CA VAL A 78 12.82 -50.31 -15.54
C VAL A 78 13.68 -49.39 -14.67
N VAL A 79 14.98 -49.69 -14.52
CA VAL A 79 15.92 -48.84 -13.75
C VAL A 79 16.24 -47.53 -14.46
N LEU A 80 16.34 -47.55 -15.79
CA LEU A 80 16.53 -46.35 -16.61
C LEU A 80 15.32 -45.40 -16.51
N ALA A 81 14.10 -45.93 -16.69
CA ALA A 81 12.86 -45.16 -16.60
C ALA A 81 12.66 -44.58 -15.20
N PHE A 82 12.92 -45.37 -14.15
CA PHE A 82 12.92 -44.88 -12.77
C PHE A 82 13.93 -43.75 -12.59
N SER A 83 15.18 -43.92 -13.06
CA SER A 83 16.23 -42.91 -12.88
C SER A 83 15.91 -41.57 -13.56
N LEU A 84 15.35 -41.62 -14.78
CA LEU A 84 14.90 -40.41 -15.49
C LEU A 84 13.73 -39.71 -14.77
N LEU A 85 12.74 -40.47 -14.31
CA LEU A 85 11.62 -39.91 -13.54
C LEU A 85 12.05 -39.42 -12.15
N ASN A 86 13.07 -40.05 -11.56
CA ASN A 86 13.67 -39.65 -10.29
C ASN A 86 14.31 -38.25 -10.40
N ILE A 87 15.00 -38.00 -11.50
CA ILE A 87 15.54 -36.67 -11.83
C ILE A 87 14.40 -35.70 -12.13
N ALA A 88 13.42 -36.10 -12.95
CA ALA A 88 12.32 -35.22 -13.33
C ALA A 88 11.46 -34.76 -12.14
N PHE A 89 11.19 -35.62 -11.15
CA PHE A 89 10.41 -35.20 -9.99
C PHE A 89 11.18 -34.29 -9.05
N SER A 90 12.51 -34.36 -9.01
CA SER A 90 13.31 -33.41 -8.21
C SER A 90 13.11 -31.96 -8.68
N LEU A 91 12.63 -31.78 -9.91
CA LEU A 91 12.25 -30.48 -10.48
C LEU A 91 10.77 -30.13 -10.24
N TYR A 92 9.97 -31.01 -9.63
CA TYR A 92 8.54 -30.79 -9.43
C TYR A 92 8.25 -29.59 -8.52
N GLY A 93 9.00 -29.43 -7.42
CA GLY A 93 8.90 -28.25 -6.58
C GLY A 93 9.24 -26.96 -7.35
N THR A 94 10.27 -27.02 -8.20
CA THR A 94 10.67 -25.91 -9.08
C THR A 94 9.60 -25.61 -10.12
N LEU A 95 8.90 -26.62 -10.66
CA LEU A 95 7.79 -26.43 -11.59
C LEU A 95 6.61 -25.71 -10.91
N LEU A 96 6.30 -26.05 -9.66
CA LEU A 96 5.27 -25.35 -8.88
C LEU A 96 5.63 -23.87 -8.66
N TRP A 97 6.91 -23.56 -8.44
CA TRP A 97 7.42 -22.19 -8.42
C TRP A 97 7.40 -21.52 -9.80
N ALA A 98 7.68 -22.24 -10.88
CA ALA A 98 7.65 -21.71 -12.24
C ALA A 98 6.23 -21.37 -12.72
N LEU A 99 5.22 -22.07 -12.20
CA LEU A 99 3.80 -21.80 -12.45
C LEU A 99 3.26 -20.61 -11.64
N ASP A 100 4.12 -19.85 -10.97
CA ASP A 100 3.73 -18.74 -10.12
C ASP A 100 3.49 -17.46 -10.92
N SER A 101 2.22 -17.09 -11.10
CA SER A 101 1.86 -15.84 -11.76
C SER A 101 0.58 -15.23 -11.18
N PRO A 102 0.62 -14.01 -10.62
CA PRO A 102 1.78 -13.15 -10.30
C PRO A 102 2.53 -13.53 -9.00
N GLY A 103 2.12 -14.59 -8.29
CA GLY A 103 2.75 -15.06 -7.04
C GLY A 103 2.50 -14.19 -5.81
N TYR A 104 2.04 -12.96 -6.00
CA TYR A 104 1.66 -12.03 -4.95
C TYR A 104 0.34 -11.36 -5.31
N ILE A 105 -0.44 -10.99 -4.30
CA ILE A 105 -1.64 -10.17 -4.45
C ILE A 105 -1.56 -8.98 -3.53
N PHE A 106 -2.09 -7.85 -3.97
CA PHE A 106 -2.37 -6.74 -3.08
C PHE A 106 -3.64 -7.05 -2.31
N ARG A 107 -3.57 -6.94 -0.99
CA ARG A 107 -4.74 -7.00 -0.12
C ARG A 107 -4.82 -5.72 0.68
N ALA A 108 -5.93 -5.01 0.49
CA ALA A 108 -6.29 -3.87 1.30
C ALA A 108 -6.44 -4.32 2.77
N SER A 109 -5.76 -3.59 3.65
CA SER A 109 -5.87 -3.75 5.10
C SER A 109 -6.15 -2.40 5.73
N ASN A 110 -7.12 -2.36 6.65
CA ASN A 110 -7.41 -1.15 7.40
C ASN A 110 -6.33 -0.96 8.47
N ALA A 111 -5.81 0.25 8.56
CA ALA A 111 -4.85 0.67 9.57
C ALA A 111 -5.11 2.12 9.95
N THR A 112 -4.51 2.57 11.04
CA THR A 112 -4.51 3.98 11.41
C THR A 112 -3.33 4.71 10.76
N VAL A 113 -3.42 6.03 10.60
CA VAL A 113 -2.28 6.82 10.11
C VAL A 113 -1.09 6.69 11.07
N SER A 114 -1.33 6.63 12.38
CA SER A 114 -0.28 6.46 13.38
C SER A 114 0.51 5.16 13.25
N ASP A 115 -0.09 4.08 12.72
CA ASP A 115 0.61 2.81 12.49
C ASP A 115 1.78 2.95 11.48
N TYR A 116 1.74 3.98 10.63
CA TYR A 116 2.74 4.26 9.59
C TYR A 116 3.47 5.59 9.82
N GLN A 117 3.60 6.03 11.08
CA GLN A 117 4.24 7.31 11.44
C GLN A 117 5.64 7.49 10.82
N SER A 118 6.44 6.42 10.71
CA SER A 118 7.80 6.47 10.13
C SER A 118 7.82 6.72 8.62
N GLN A 119 6.71 6.46 7.93
CA GLN A 119 6.55 6.69 6.50
C GLN A 119 5.76 7.96 6.21
N ARG A 120 5.28 8.67 7.23
CA ARG A 120 4.55 9.92 7.06
C ARG A 120 5.49 10.98 6.49
N ASN A 121 4.98 11.79 5.58
CA ASN A 121 5.68 13.00 5.15
C ASN A 121 5.79 13.96 6.35
N SER A 122 6.97 14.57 6.55
CA SER A 122 7.16 15.53 7.64
C SER A 122 6.41 16.83 7.39
N ASP A 123 6.30 17.23 6.11
CA ASP A 123 5.71 18.50 5.69
C ASP A 123 4.75 18.25 4.51
N PRO A 124 3.59 17.58 4.74
CA PRO A 124 2.60 17.40 3.70
C PRO A 124 1.99 18.76 3.30
N PRO A 125 1.70 19.00 2.02
CA PRO A 125 1.06 20.25 1.59
C PRO A 125 -0.32 20.36 2.22
N TYR A 126 -0.61 21.45 2.94
CA TYR A 126 -1.91 21.67 3.54
C TYR A 126 -2.95 22.14 2.51
N ILE A 127 -2.52 22.70 1.37
CA ILE A 127 -3.39 23.18 0.29
C ILE A 127 -3.39 22.19 -0.87
N LEU A 128 -4.57 21.83 -1.33
CA LEU A 128 -4.82 21.03 -2.50
C LEU A 128 -5.60 21.82 -3.54
N GLN A 129 -5.27 21.62 -4.80
CA GLN A 129 -6.00 22.22 -5.92
C GLN A 129 -6.59 21.11 -6.78
N MET A 130 -7.87 21.24 -7.10
CA MET A 130 -8.57 20.34 -8.01
C MET A 130 -9.17 21.16 -9.13
N SER A 131 -8.89 20.78 -10.37
CA SER A 131 -9.58 21.34 -11.54
C SER A 131 -10.60 20.32 -12.01
N LEU A 132 -11.85 20.74 -12.11
CA LEU A 132 -12.92 19.94 -12.68
C LEU A 132 -13.00 20.13 -14.19
N ASP A 133 -13.26 19.03 -14.86
CA ASP A 133 -13.58 18.97 -16.28
C ASP A 133 -14.82 18.10 -16.44
N ARG A 134 -15.81 18.61 -17.18
CA ARG A 134 -17.09 17.94 -17.44
C ARG A 134 -16.88 16.54 -18.03
N GLY A 135 -15.88 16.36 -18.89
CA GLY A 135 -15.57 15.06 -19.50
C GLY A 135 -14.96 14.03 -18.55
N GLN A 136 -14.44 14.45 -17.39
CA GLN A 136 -13.65 13.62 -16.49
C GLN A 136 -14.26 13.43 -15.10
N LEU A 137 -15.49 13.90 -14.86
CA LEU A 137 -16.16 13.81 -13.55
C LEU A 137 -16.19 12.37 -12.98
N PRO A 138 -16.54 11.32 -13.75
CA PRO A 138 -16.55 9.95 -13.20
C PRO A 138 -15.17 9.42 -12.82
N ALA A 139 -14.13 9.81 -13.57
CA ALA A 139 -12.75 9.47 -13.26
C ALA A 139 -12.26 10.22 -12.01
N THR A 140 -12.67 11.48 -11.88
CA THR A 140 -12.36 12.34 -10.72
C THR A 140 -12.97 11.79 -9.45
N THR A 141 -14.25 11.37 -9.46
CA THR A 141 -14.90 10.73 -8.30
C THR A 141 -14.12 9.53 -7.78
N LYS A 142 -13.67 8.64 -8.68
CA LYS A 142 -12.89 7.45 -8.29
C LYS A 142 -11.51 7.82 -7.71
N ARG A 143 -10.96 8.97 -8.12
CA ARG A 143 -9.65 9.46 -7.71
C ARG A 143 -9.67 10.39 -6.50
N LEU A 144 -10.84 10.83 -6.02
CA LEU A 144 -10.96 11.74 -4.88
C LEU A 144 -10.13 11.31 -3.66
N PRO A 145 -10.18 10.04 -3.20
CA PRO A 145 -9.34 9.57 -2.09
C PRO A 145 -7.84 9.72 -2.33
N GLN A 146 -7.37 9.57 -3.56
CA GLN A 146 -5.96 9.71 -3.91
C GLN A 146 -5.56 11.19 -4.09
N ILE A 147 -6.45 12.01 -4.68
CA ILE A 147 -6.24 13.46 -4.84
C ILE A 147 -6.15 14.12 -3.46
N ILE A 148 -7.14 13.87 -2.60
CA ILE A 148 -7.19 14.45 -1.24
C ILE A 148 -6.18 13.79 -0.31
N GLY A 149 -5.86 12.52 -0.56
CA GLY A 149 -4.83 11.80 0.18
C GLY A 149 -3.40 12.17 -0.22
N ALA A 150 -3.15 12.85 -1.34
CA ALA A 150 -1.83 12.98 -1.94
C ALA A 150 -0.76 13.54 -0.97
N GLU A 151 0.46 12.99 -1.06
CA GLU A 151 1.65 13.45 -0.33
C GLU A 151 1.56 13.44 1.21
N LEU A 152 0.58 12.73 1.79
CA LEU A 152 0.55 12.49 3.25
C LEU A 152 1.65 11.54 3.72
N PHE A 153 2.09 10.63 2.84
CA PHE A 153 3.16 9.67 3.11
C PHE A 153 4.27 9.79 2.07
N ASN A 154 5.47 9.38 2.48
CA ASN A 154 6.63 9.28 1.60
C ASN A 154 6.37 8.25 0.48
N PRO A 155 7.01 8.41 -0.69
CA PRO A 155 6.86 7.46 -1.79
C PRO A 155 7.21 6.03 -1.35
N GLY A 156 6.33 5.07 -1.68
CA GLY A 156 6.53 3.65 -1.38
C GLY A 156 5.40 3.00 -0.58
N LEU A 157 4.54 3.78 0.07
CA LEU A 157 3.30 3.30 0.67
C LEU A 157 2.15 3.43 -0.32
N ASN A 158 1.57 2.31 -0.75
CA ASN A 158 0.32 2.34 -1.51
C ASN A 158 -0.86 2.38 -0.54
N TYR A 159 -1.43 3.57 -0.33
CA TYR A 159 -2.56 3.78 0.56
C TYR A 159 -3.68 4.54 -0.14
N THR A 160 -4.89 4.38 0.40
CA THR A 160 -6.08 5.14 0.05
C THR A 160 -6.66 5.74 1.33
N LEU A 161 -6.91 7.05 1.31
CA LEU A 161 -7.55 7.75 2.43
C LEU A 161 -9.03 7.35 2.48
N THR A 162 -9.52 6.86 3.63
CA THR A 162 -10.89 6.31 3.70
C THR A 162 -11.95 7.35 4.04
N GLY A 163 -11.55 8.53 4.53
CA GLY A 163 -12.47 9.56 5.05
C GLY A 163 -13.06 9.21 6.43
N LYS A 164 -12.74 8.04 6.99
CA LYS A 164 -13.25 7.62 8.31
C LYS A 164 -12.38 8.18 9.43
N VAL A 165 -13.01 8.98 10.28
CA VAL A 165 -12.40 9.61 11.45
C VAL A 165 -13.17 9.23 12.71
N SER A 166 -12.46 8.81 13.75
CA SER A 166 -13.06 8.48 15.05
C SER A 166 -13.23 9.74 15.91
N ASN A 167 -14.46 10.27 15.97
CA ASN A 167 -14.81 11.41 16.83
C ASN A 167 -15.49 11.00 18.16
N SER A 168 -15.40 9.73 18.56
CA SER A 168 -16.11 9.17 19.72
C SER A 168 -15.81 9.86 21.06
N HIS A 169 -14.66 10.54 21.19
CA HIS A 169 -14.20 11.19 22.43
C HIS A 169 -14.05 12.72 22.33
N GLY A 170 -14.54 13.34 21.25
CA GLY A 170 -14.42 14.79 21.04
C GLY A 170 -15.65 15.36 20.37
N LEU A 171 -16.79 15.30 21.08
CA LEU A 171 -18.05 15.84 20.56
C LEU A 171 -17.97 17.37 20.40
N PRO A 172 -18.66 17.96 19.42
CA PRO A 172 -18.73 19.41 19.28
C PRO A 172 -19.46 20.02 20.48
N LEU A 173 -18.77 20.88 21.22
CA LEU A 173 -19.28 21.59 22.39
C LEU A 173 -19.51 23.06 22.03
N THR A 174 -20.75 23.50 22.18
CA THR A 174 -21.18 24.90 22.06
C THR A 174 -21.80 25.36 23.37
N ILE A 175 -21.83 26.68 23.57
CA ILE A 175 -22.52 27.30 24.70
C ILE A 175 -23.64 28.24 24.21
N ALA A 176 -24.44 28.76 25.14
CA ALA A 176 -25.43 29.78 24.82
C ALA A 176 -24.74 31.10 24.41
N PRO A 177 -25.36 31.91 23.51
CA PRO A 177 -24.82 33.21 23.13
C PRO A 177 -24.56 34.11 24.34
N THR A 178 -23.36 34.69 24.43
CA THR A 178 -23.07 35.72 25.47
C THR A 178 -23.65 37.08 25.08
N ARG A 179 -23.88 37.30 23.77
CA ARG A 179 -24.50 38.50 23.19
C ARG A 179 -25.43 38.13 22.04
N GLU A 180 -26.56 38.82 21.96
CA GLU A 180 -27.56 38.61 20.89
C GLU A 180 -27.86 39.89 20.08
N ASN A 181 -27.56 41.06 20.65
CA ASN A 181 -27.85 42.36 20.04
C ASN A 181 -26.62 42.92 19.32
N GLY A 182 -26.82 43.32 18.06
CA GLY A 182 -25.79 43.94 17.23
C GLY A 182 -24.65 42.99 16.83
N VAL A 183 -24.90 41.68 16.89
CA VAL A 183 -23.96 40.63 16.46
C VAL A 183 -24.66 39.71 15.46
N GLY A 184 -23.97 39.34 14.39
CA GLY A 184 -24.44 38.32 13.43
C GLY A 184 -24.35 36.91 14.01
N ALA A 185 -24.63 35.89 13.20
CA ALA A 185 -24.56 34.52 13.70
C ALA A 185 -23.13 34.07 13.96
N ARG A 186 -22.94 33.42 15.12
CA ARG A 186 -21.65 32.92 15.61
C ARG A 186 -21.84 31.57 16.28
N ILE A 187 -20.80 30.74 16.23
CA ILE A 187 -20.67 29.53 17.05
C ILE A 187 -19.97 29.95 18.34
N TRP A 188 -20.69 29.91 19.47
CA TRP A 188 -20.17 30.31 20.78
C TRP A 188 -19.49 29.14 21.49
N LEU A 189 -18.26 29.37 21.97
CA LEU A 189 -17.33 28.34 22.44
C LEU A 189 -17.01 28.45 23.94
N ASP A 190 -17.05 29.67 24.50
CA ASP A 190 -16.88 29.92 25.94
C ASP A 190 -17.74 31.09 26.45
N ASP A 191 -17.82 31.20 27.77
CA ASP A 191 -18.61 32.19 28.52
C ASP A 191 -17.98 33.59 28.56
N GLU A 192 -16.77 33.76 28.01
CA GLU A 192 -16.08 35.05 27.87
C GLU A 192 -16.33 35.72 26.51
N GLY A 193 -17.05 35.03 25.61
CA GLY A 193 -17.40 35.50 24.27
C GLY A 193 -16.50 34.96 23.16
N PHE A 194 -15.69 33.92 23.44
CA PHE A 194 -14.94 33.22 22.39
C PHE A 194 -15.91 32.59 21.41
N SER A 195 -15.83 33.00 20.15
CA SER A 195 -16.74 32.54 19.11
C SER A 195 -16.12 32.61 17.73
N VAL A 196 -16.66 31.81 16.82
CA VAL A 196 -16.28 31.82 15.40
C VAL A 196 -17.49 32.22 14.58
N SER A 197 -17.32 33.14 13.64
CA SER A 197 -18.36 33.58 12.73
C SER A 197 -17.91 33.51 11.27
N PRO A 198 -18.86 33.54 10.32
CA PRO A 198 -18.55 33.77 8.92
C PRO A 198 -17.95 35.17 8.68
N ASP A 199 -17.63 35.49 7.43
CA ASP A 199 -16.96 36.74 7.08
C ASP A 199 -17.87 37.96 7.30
N THR A 200 -17.75 38.65 8.43
CA THR A 200 -18.62 39.82 8.72
C THR A 200 -18.28 41.05 7.87
N ASN A 201 -17.05 41.18 7.36
CA ASN A 201 -16.68 42.22 6.38
C ASN A 201 -17.45 42.05 5.07
N SER A 202 -18.02 40.87 4.81
CA SER A 202 -18.86 40.68 3.65
C SER A 202 -20.22 41.39 3.76
N MET A 203 -20.59 41.87 4.95
CA MET A 203 -21.87 42.53 5.21
C MET A 203 -21.79 44.06 5.16
N ILE A 204 -20.61 44.64 5.42
CA ILE A 204 -20.41 46.09 5.56
C ILE A 204 -19.07 46.47 4.90
N PRO A 205 -19.03 47.45 3.97
CA PRO A 205 -17.77 47.94 3.43
C PRO A 205 -16.89 48.62 4.48
N TYR A 206 -15.58 48.44 4.35
CA TYR A 206 -14.57 48.98 5.27
C TYR A 206 -14.63 50.52 5.37
N THR A 207 -14.55 51.01 6.61
CA THR A 207 -15.03 52.31 7.10
C THR A 207 -14.15 53.54 6.82
N ASP A 208 -13.06 53.42 6.08
CA ASP A 208 -12.15 54.58 5.88
C ASP A 208 -12.57 55.51 4.72
N THR A 209 -13.45 55.08 3.83
CA THR A 209 -13.80 55.83 2.61
C THR A 209 -15.27 55.80 2.20
N VAL A 210 -16.08 54.89 2.78
CA VAL A 210 -17.49 54.70 2.42
C VAL A 210 -18.36 55.43 3.43
N ASN A 211 -19.41 56.10 2.96
CA ASN A 211 -20.37 56.80 3.81
C ASN A 211 -21.15 55.77 4.66
N VAL A 212 -20.59 55.39 5.82
CA VAL A 212 -21.05 54.31 6.72
C VAL A 212 -22.56 54.40 7.04
N THR A 213 -23.10 55.62 7.03
CA THR A 213 -24.52 55.90 7.23
C THR A 213 -25.46 55.24 6.20
N LEU A 214 -24.98 54.91 4.99
CA LEU A 214 -25.77 54.20 3.97
C LEU A 214 -26.02 52.73 4.37
N PHE A 215 -25.05 52.08 5.01
CA PHE A 215 -25.14 50.66 5.36
C PHE A 215 -25.78 50.41 6.73
N ASP A 216 -25.67 51.38 7.66
CA ASP A 216 -26.31 51.33 8.98
C ASP A 216 -27.84 51.17 8.94
N THR A 217 -28.49 51.54 7.82
CA THR A 217 -29.96 51.43 7.66
C THR A 217 -30.41 50.16 6.94
N CYS A 218 -29.52 49.50 6.18
CA CYS A 218 -29.89 48.36 5.33
C CYS A 218 -29.53 47.00 5.95
N VAL A 219 -28.62 46.97 6.93
CA VAL A 219 -28.29 45.77 7.71
C VAL A 219 -29.18 45.71 8.96
N ARG A 220 -29.82 44.56 9.18
CA ARG A 220 -30.65 44.30 10.36
C ARG A 220 -30.10 43.11 11.13
N PHE A 221 -29.84 43.33 12.41
CA PHE A 221 -29.47 42.28 13.36
C PHE A 221 -30.70 41.89 14.17
N THR A 222 -31.05 40.61 14.18
CA THR A 222 -32.22 40.07 14.90
C THR A 222 -31.85 38.76 15.57
N GLN A 223 -31.81 38.73 16.90
CA GLN A 223 -31.63 37.50 17.70
C GLN A 223 -30.43 36.64 17.25
N GLY A 224 -29.24 37.25 17.12
CA GLY A 224 -28.05 36.53 16.65
C GLY A 224 -28.08 36.11 15.17
N GLN A 225 -28.98 36.69 14.38
CA GLN A 225 -28.98 36.60 12.92
C GLN A 225 -28.73 37.99 12.33
N ALA A 226 -28.25 38.03 11.10
CA ALA A 226 -28.13 39.28 10.37
C ALA A 226 -28.64 39.13 8.94
N VAL A 227 -29.37 40.12 8.46
CA VAL A 227 -29.90 40.18 7.10
C VAL A 227 -29.64 41.56 6.55
N TRP A 228 -29.15 41.65 5.32
CA TRP A 228 -28.90 42.92 4.65
C TRP A 228 -29.52 42.92 3.26
N ASN A 229 -30.04 44.08 2.88
CA ASN A 229 -30.68 44.32 1.58
C ASN A 229 -30.41 45.77 1.19
N CYS A 230 -29.31 45.99 0.47
CA CYS A 230 -28.71 47.29 0.26
C CYS A 230 -28.67 47.61 -1.23
N THR A 231 -29.17 48.79 -1.61
CA THR A 231 -28.96 49.39 -2.95
C THR A 231 -28.11 50.64 -2.76
N PHE A 232 -27.02 50.76 -3.51
CA PHE A 232 -26.02 51.82 -3.32
C PHE A 232 -25.39 52.26 -4.64
N ASN A 233 -24.63 53.36 -4.61
CA ASN A 233 -24.01 53.94 -5.78
C ASN A 233 -22.83 53.09 -6.30
N ASN A 234 -22.67 53.04 -7.62
CA ASN A 234 -21.62 52.31 -8.33
C ASN A 234 -20.19 52.74 -7.96
N THR A 235 -20.01 53.95 -7.46
CA THR A 235 -18.71 54.44 -6.93
C THR A 235 -18.19 53.59 -5.77
N GLU A 236 -19.08 53.01 -4.98
CA GLU A 236 -18.71 52.18 -3.82
C GLU A 236 -18.45 50.72 -4.21
N ALA A 237 -18.96 50.26 -5.36
CA ALA A 237 -18.86 48.87 -5.80
C ALA A 237 -17.41 48.43 -6.07
N GLY A 238 -16.53 49.34 -6.49
CA GLY A 238 -15.11 49.05 -6.69
C GLY A 238 -14.41 48.62 -5.40
N ILE A 239 -14.74 49.27 -4.28
CA ILE A 239 -14.16 48.98 -2.97
C ILE A 239 -14.59 47.59 -2.49
N LEU A 240 -15.87 47.23 -2.68
CA LEU A 240 -16.38 45.90 -2.34
C LEU A 240 -15.65 44.82 -3.16
N ILE A 241 -15.51 45.00 -4.47
CA ILE A 241 -14.82 44.02 -5.32
C ILE A 241 -13.34 43.85 -4.94
N GLU A 242 -12.63 44.94 -4.65
CA GLU A 242 -11.19 44.90 -4.38
C GLU A 242 -10.85 44.46 -2.95
N LYS A 243 -11.67 44.82 -1.95
CA LYS A 243 -11.36 44.59 -0.53
C LYS A 243 -12.08 43.39 0.09
N GLN A 244 -13.20 42.92 -0.48
CA GLN A 244 -14.01 41.83 0.09
C GLN A 244 -13.50 40.47 -0.40
N ILE A 245 -12.55 39.88 0.33
CA ILE A 245 -12.18 38.47 0.13
C ILE A 245 -13.19 37.63 0.91
N THR A 246 -14.10 36.97 0.19
CA THR A 246 -15.19 36.21 0.82
C THR A 246 -14.72 34.84 1.35
N GLY A 247 -15.44 34.34 2.37
CA GLY A 247 -15.17 33.03 2.95
C GLY A 247 -13.99 32.99 3.92
N LEU A 248 -13.69 34.11 4.57
CA LEU A 248 -12.69 34.17 5.64
C LEU A 248 -13.40 34.08 7.00
N PRO A 249 -13.31 32.97 7.74
CA PRO A 249 -13.84 32.90 9.10
C PRO A 249 -13.24 33.98 9.96
N GLU A 250 -14.04 34.48 10.87
CA GLU A 250 -13.65 35.45 11.86
C GLU A 250 -13.68 34.82 13.24
N VAL A 251 -12.57 34.98 13.96
CA VAL A 251 -12.39 34.52 15.33
C VAL A 251 -12.52 35.72 16.26
N HIS A 252 -13.50 35.63 17.16
CA HIS A 252 -13.74 36.61 18.20
C HIS A 252 -13.21 36.01 19.51
N TRP A 253 -12.15 36.57 20.08
CA TRP A 253 -11.45 35.96 21.21
C TRP A 253 -12.13 36.19 22.57
N THR A 254 -12.72 37.37 22.75
CA THR A 254 -13.52 37.76 23.93
C THR A 254 -14.55 38.82 23.55
N ASP A 255 -15.60 38.97 24.35
CA ASP A 255 -16.57 40.07 24.20
C ASP A 255 -15.94 41.45 24.38
N SER A 256 -14.86 41.53 25.16
CA SER A 256 -14.17 42.81 25.44
C SER A 256 -13.38 43.32 24.23
N THR A 257 -12.69 42.41 23.53
CA THR A 257 -11.89 42.72 22.33
C THR A 257 -12.77 42.88 21.10
N ASP A 258 -13.86 42.12 21.02
CA ASP A 258 -14.85 42.23 19.94
C ASP A 258 -15.51 43.62 19.90
N LYS A 259 -15.83 44.22 21.06
CA LYS A 259 -16.42 45.56 21.16
C LYS A 259 -15.51 46.68 20.63
N VAL A 260 -14.20 46.45 20.56
CA VAL A 260 -13.22 47.39 20.00
C VAL A 260 -12.73 46.96 18.61
N LEU A 261 -13.46 46.04 17.96
CA LEU A 261 -13.19 45.53 16.61
C LEU A 261 -11.80 44.87 16.47
N ASP A 262 -11.31 44.23 17.53
CA ASP A 262 -10.07 43.43 17.53
C ASP A 262 -10.39 41.93 17.37
N SER A 263 -11.18 41.61 16.35
CA SER A 263 -11.43 40.25 15.87
C SER A 263 -10.42 39.86 14.78
N ARG A 264 -10.30 38.55 14.52
CA ARG A 264 -9.23 38.01 13.68
C ARG A 264 -9.75 37.14 12.57
N TYR A 265 -9.48 37.52 11.33
CA TYR A 265 -9.78 36.69 10.18
C TYR A 265 -8.74 35.59 10.01
N ILE A 266 -9.20 34.38 9.77
CA ILE A 266 -8.35 33.28 9.35
C ILE A 266 -7.99 33.52 7.88
N ARG A 267 -6.84 34.16 7.66
CA ARG A 267 -6.40 34.53 6.32
C ARG A 267 -5.51 33.44 5.75
N PRO A 268 -5.82 32.95 4.55
CA PRO A 268 -4.89 32.11 3.85
C PRO A 268 -3.58 32.86 3.55
N ASN A 269 -2.44 32.20 3.79
CA ASN A 269 -1.15 32.77 3.40
C ASN A 269 -1.15 33.08 1.89
N ARG A 270 -0.95 34.34 1.51
CA ARG A 270 -0.99 34.79 0.11
C ARG A 270 0.06 34.10 -0.77
N MET A 271 1.17 33.66 -0.19
CA MET A 271 2.23 32.98 -0.94
C MET A 271 1.80 31.60 -1.43
N ASP A 272 0.93 30.92 -0.67
CA ASP A 272 0.62 29.50 -0.88
C ASP A 272 -0.84 29.27 -1.28
N ASN A 273 -1.75 30.19 -0.88
CA ASN A 273 -3.17 30.04 -1.06
C ASN A 273 -3.74 31.03 -2.11
N ILE A 274 -4.10 30.45 -3.24
CA ILE A 274 -4.72 31.11 -4.39
C ILE A 274 -6.14 31.64 -4.14
N TRP A 275 -6.80 31.28 -3.03
CA TRP A 275 -8.16 31.71 -2.72
C TRP A 275 -8.29 33.23 -2.68
N VAL A 276 -7.26 33.90 -2.15
CA VAL A 276 -7.19 35.38 -2.12
C VAL A 276 -7.26 35.96 -3.54
N SER A 277 -6.57 35.36 -4.52
CA SER A 277 -6.63 35.79 -5.92
C SER A 277 -7.96 35.44 -6.61
N VAL A 278 -8.66 34.43 -6.11
CA VAL A 278 -10.03 34.13 -6.54
C VAL A 278 -11.03 35.11 -5.90
N GLY A 279 -10.71 35.67 -4.73
CA GLY A 279 -11.54 36.57 -3.92
C GLY A 279 -11.87 37.92 -4.56
N THR A 280 -10.90 38.61 -5.18
CA THR A 280 -11.04 40.01 -5.66
C THR A 280 -11.73 40.16 -7.04
N GLY A 281 -12.77 39.36 -7.31
CA GLY A 281 -13.41 39.26 -8.63
C GLY A 281 -12.92 38.09 -9.51
N GLY A 282 -12.13 37.18 -8.94
CA GLY A 282 -11.73 35.93 -9.58
C GLY A 282 -12.90 34.95 -9.72
N GLY A 283 -12.80 34.08 -10.73
CA GLY A 283 -13.92 33.28 -11.23
C GLY A 283 -14.51 32.25 -10.27
N SER A 284 -15.64 31.66 -10.65
CA SER A 284 -16.36 30.62 -9.91
C SER A 284 -15.42 29.54 -9.37
N ALA A 285 -15.41 29.36 -8.04
CA ALA A 285 -14.62 28.35 -7.35
C ALA A 285 -15.31 27.86 -6.07
N LEU A 286 -14.89 26.71 -5.57
CA LEU A 286 -15.30 26.18 -4.27
C LEU A 286 -14.06 26.01 -3.39
N MET A 287 -14.11 26.53 -2.17
CA MET A 287 -13.13 26.25 -1.13
C MET A 287 -13.77 25.35 -0.08
N THR A 288 -13.08 24.27 0.26
CA THR A 288 -13.36 23.50 1.47
C THR A 288 -12.13 23.62 2.36
N GLN A 289 -12.30 23.98 3.63
CA GLN A 289 -11.20 24.08 4.56
C GLN A 289 -11.54 23.48 5.91
N VAL A 290 -10.54 22.90 6.57
CA VAL A 290 -10.62 22.44 7.94
C VAL A 290 -9.59 23.22 8.74
N PHE A 291 -10.04 23.87 9.80
CA PHE A 291 -9.19 24.68 10.66
C PHE A 291 -9.49 24.41 12.12
N THR A 292 -8.54 24.76 12.98
CA THR A 292 -8.71 24.69 14.43
C THR A 292 -8.48 26.05 15.06
N THR A 293 -9.21 26.33 16.13
CA THR A 293 -8.98 27.47 17.01
C THR A 293 -8.72 26.92 18.41
N THR A 294 -7.65 27.40 19.04
CA THR A 294 -7.23 26.95 20.37
C THR A 294 -7.10 28.15 21.28
N LYS A 295 -7.93 28.18 22.34
CA LYS A 295 -7.85 29.14 23.44
C LYS A 295 -7.52 28.37 24.71
N GLU A 296 -6.45 28.78 25.40
CA GLU A 296 -5.92 28.05 26.55
C GLU A 296 -5.68 26.55 26.23
N LYS A 297 -6.36 25.64 26.93
CA LYS A 297 -6.25 24.19 26.68
C LYS A 297 -7.35 23.65 25.76
N LYS A 298 -8.36 24.44 25.42
CA LYS A 298 -9.47 23.96 24.59
C LYS A 298 -9.19 24.21 23.12
N ARG A 299 -9.23 23.14 22.33
CA ARG A 299 -9.13 23.17 20.86
C ARG A 299 -10.47 22.81 20.25
N HIS A 300 -10.93 23.64 19.32
CA HIS A 300 -12.13 23.44 18.53
C HIS A 300 -11.75 23.28 17.06
N THR A 301 -12.30 22.27 16.40
CA THR A 301 -12.06 21.98 14.98
C THR A 301 -13.32 22.26 14.19
N PHE A 302 -13.16 22.99 13.09
CA PHE A 302 -14.24 23.41 12.21
C PHE A 302 -14.00 22.89 10.79
N SER A 303 -15.10 22.54 10.13
CA SER A 303 -15.16 22.32 8.69
C SER A 303 -15.87 23.52 8.07
N GLN A 304 -15.32 24.06 7.00
CA GLN A 304 -15.93 25.14 6.24
C GLN A 304 -16.01 24.80 4.76
N LEU A 305 -17.12 25.17 4.17
CA LEU A 305 -17.36 25.17 2.74
C LEU A 305 -17.72 26.59 2.29
N THR A 306 -16.98 27.15 1.34
CA THR A 306 -17.34 28.41 0.67
C THR A 306 -17.43 28.19 -0.83
N LEU A 307 -18.64 28.30 -1.37
CA LEU A 307 -18.90 28.38 -2.80
C LEU A 307 -18.89 29.84 -3.24
N LYS A 308 -18.18 30.14 -4.32
CA LYS A 308 -18.24 31.41 -5.02
C LYS A 308 -18.60 31.18 -6.48
N VAL A 309 -19.59 31.92 -6.95
CA VAL A 309 -20.08 31.89 -8.33
C VAL A 309 -20.09 33.33 -8.85
N THR A 310 -19.53 33.52 -10.04
CA THR A 310 -19.48 34.85 -10.67
C THR A 310 -20.04 34.81 -12.08
N MET A 311 -20.68 35.88 -12.53
CA MET A 311 -21.00 36.16 -13.93
C MET A 311 -20.61 37.59 -14.25
N VAL A 312 -20.07 37.83 -15.44
CA VAL A 312 -19.57 39.16 -15.84
C VAL A 312 -20.17 39.55 -17.18
N THR A 313 -20.57 40.81 -17.31
CA THR A 313 -21.01 41.42 -18.57
C THR A 313 -20.21 42.69 -18.85
N ASN A 314 -20.13 43.04 -20.13
CA ASN A 314 -19.42 44.22 -20.59
C ASN A 314 -20.17 45.51 -20.20
N PRO A 315 -19.47 46.66 -20.10
CA PRO A 315 -20.10 47.97 -19.93
C PRO A 315 -21.26 48.21 -20.90
N GLY A 316 -22.37 48.72 -20.37
CA GLY A 316 -23.54 49.08 -21.17
C GLY A 316 -24.38 47.89 -21.67
N VAL A 317 -23.98 46.65 -21.39
CA VAL A 317 -24.76 45.44 -21.71
C VAL A 317 -25.40 44.91 -20.43
N PRO A 318 -26.72 45.12 -20.22
CA PRO A 318 -27.41 44.62 -19.04
C PRO A 318 -27.44 43.08 -19.03
N PHE A 319 -27.49 42.48 -17.85
CA PHE A 319 -27.83 41.07 -17.72
C PHE A 319 -29.28 40.85 -18.12
N ALA A 320 -29.53 39.80 -18.90
CA ALA A 320 -30.87 39.36 -19.21
C ALA A 320 -31.54 38.80 -17.95
N LYS A 321 -32.83 39.13 -17.77
CA LYS A 321 -33.61 38.70 -16.61
C LYS A 321 -33.63 37.17 -16.45
N ASP A 322 -33.70 36.44 -17.55
CA ASP A 322 -33.74 34.98 -17.55
C ASP A 322 -32.41 34.39 -17.03
N GLU A 323 -31.28 34.99 -17.39
CA GLU A 323 -29.95 34.58 -16.93
C GLU A 323 -29.74 34.85 -15.42
N VAL A 324 -30.22 36.01 -14.94
CA VAL A 324 -30.22 36.34 -13.49
C VAL A 324 -31.15 35.39 -12.73
N THR A 325 -32.31 35.08 -13.29
CA THR A 325 -33.27 34.16 -12.67
C THR A 325 -32.68 32.77 -12.55
N ASP A 326 -32.09 32.24 -13.63
CA ASP A 326 -31.50 30.91 -13.66
C ASP A 326 -30.37 30.76 -12.63
N ILE A 327 -29.40 31.70 -12.61
CA ILE A 327 -28.24 31.58 -11.72
C ILE A 327 -28.63 31.73 -10.24
N VAL A 328 -29.57 32.62 -9.90
CA VAL A 328 -30.05 32.78 -8.52
C VAL A 328 -30.80 31.53 -8.07
N GLN A 329 -31.69 30.97 -8.91
CA GLN A 329 -32.41 29.74 -8.58
C GLN A 329 -31.48 28.53 -8.44
N ARG A 330 -30.51 28.39 -9.35
CA ARG A 330 -29.56 27.27 -9.32
C ARG A 330 -28.59 27.32 -8.15
N THR A 331 -28.22 28.51 -7.68
CA THR A 331 -27.38 28.67 -6.49
C THR A 331 -28.17 28.58 -5.19
N TRP A 332 -29.45 28.93 -5.18
CA TRP A 332 -30.33 28.85 -4.01
C TRP A 332 -30.56 27.40 -3.53
N SER A 333 -31.04 26.53 -4.42
CA SER A 333 -31.31 25.13 -4.07
C SER A 333 -31.33 24.21 -5.30
N SER A 334 -31.07 22.93 -5.08
CA SER A 334 -31.34 21.87 -6.07
C SER A 334 -32.82 21.50 -6.13
N ASN A 335 -33.59 21.77 -5.07
CA ASN A 335 -35.00 21.41 -4.95
C ASN A 335 -35.90 22.42 -5.68
N GLU A 336 -36.72 21.95 -6.62
CA GLU A 336 -37.65 22.79 -7.40
C GLU A 336 -38.64 23.55 -6.52
N THR A 337 -39.08 22.97 -5.40
CA THR A 337 -40.02 23.62 -4.48
C THR A 337 -39.39 24.76 -3.68
N GLU A 338 -38.08 24.69 -3.41
CA GLU A 338 -37.36 25.76 -2.72
C GLU A 338 -36.95 26.89 -3.68
N ARG A 339 -36.80 26.59 -4.97
CA ARG A 339 -36.51 27.60 -6.00
C ARG A 339 -37.65 28.59 -6.20
N SER A 340 -38.87 28.23 -5.85
CA SER A 340 -40.05 29.11 -5.90
C SER A 340 -40.25 29.92 -4.60
N ASN A 341 -39.27 29.91 -3.69
CA ASN A 341 -39.35 30.69 -2.46
C ASN A 341 -39.52 32.20 -2.79
N PRO A 342 -40.48 32.90 -2.15
CA PRO A 342 -40.72 34.33 -2.38
C PRO A 342 -39.47 35.22 -2.24
N LEU A 343 -38.50 34.82 -1.42
CA LEU A 343 -37.22 35.53 -1.26
C LEU A 343 -36.38 35.53 -2.53
N VAL A 344 -36.35 34.41 -3.28
CA VAL A 344 -35.66 34.32 -4.58
C VAL A 344 -36.23 35.36 -5.54
N GLY A 345 -37.55 35.50 -5.60
CA GLY A 345 -38.23 36.52 -6.40
C GLY A 345 -37.85 37.94 -6.00
N ARG A 346 -37.72 38.22 -4.69
CA ARG A 346 -37.29 39.53 -4.18
C ARG A 346 -35.85 39.86 -4.54
N ILE A 347 -34.94 38.89 -4.46
CA ILE A 347 -33.52 39.07 -4.84
C ILE A 347 -33.42 39.39 -6.33
N ILE A 348 -34.10 38.61 -7.18
CA ILE A 348 -34.13 38.84 -8.62
C ILE A 348 -34.69 40.24 -8.93
N GLN A 349 -35.80 40.61 -8.30
CA GLN A 349 -36.38 41.95 -8.48
C GLN A 349 -35.44 43.06 -8.01
N GLY A 350 -34.73 42.87 -6.89
CA GLY A 350 -33.74 43.82 -6.38
C GLY A 350 -32.58 44.04 -7.35
N ILE A 351 -32.02 42.94 -7.89
CA ILE A 351 -30.95 42.99 -8.91
C ILE A 351 -31.44 43.72 -10.17
N MET A 352 -32.59 43.34 -10.71
CA MET A 352 -33.13 43.98 -11.92
C MET A 352 -33.45 45.46 -11.70
N SER A 353 -34.03 45.81 -10.55
CA SER A 353 -34.36 47.19 -10.24
C SER A 353 -33.12 48.05 -10.04
N ALA A 354 -32.04 47.51 -9.47
CA ALA A 354 -30.77 48.23 -9.33
C ALA A 354 -30.11 48.43 -10.70
N GLN A 355 -30.17 47.43 -11.58
CA GLN A 355 -29.71 47.56 -12.96
C GLN A 355 -30.45 48.66 -13.71
N ASP A 356 -31.79 48.73 -13.59
CA ASP A 356 -32.60 49.77 -14.22
C ASP A 356 -32.32 51.18 -13.67
N GLN A 357 -31.92 51.27 -12.40
CA GLN A 357 -31.56 52.52 -11.71
C GLN A 357 -30.08 52.89 -11.88
N ASN A 358 -29.30 52.13 -12.66
CA ASN A 358 -27.84 52.28 -12.77
C ASN A 358 -27.14 52.32 -11.40
N ALA A 359 -27.54 51.40 -10.51
CA ALA A 359 -27.03 51.27 -9.15
C ALA A 359 -26.52 49.85 -8.90
N SER A 360 -25.78 49.68 -7.80
CA SER A 360 -25.33 48.38 -7.31
C SER A 360 -26.24 47.87 -6.19
N TYR A 361 -26.30 46.56 -6.02
CA TYR A 361 -27.22 45.88 -5.12
C TYR A 361 -26.54 44.73 -4.40
N GLU A 362 -26.83 44.56 -3.11
CA GLU A 362 -26.36 43.42 -2.33
C GLU A 362 -27.44 42.95 -1.37
N PHE A 363 -27.73 41.65 -1.44
CA PHE A 363 -28.58 40.97 -0.49
C PHE A 363 -27.82 39.84 0.17
N GLY A 364 -27.99 39.66 1.46
CA GLY A 364 -27.48 38.47 2.13
C GLY A 364 -28.09 38.24 3.49
N PHE A 365 -27.78 37.07 4.02
CA PHE A 365 -28.16 36.69 5.37
C PHE A 365 -27.06 35.85 6.03
N ASN A 366 -27.04 35.91 7.35
CA ASN A 366 -26.21 35.12 8.22
C ASN A 366 -27.09 34.58 9.36
N ALA A 367 -27.16 33.25 9.50
CA ALA A 367 -27.99 32.59 10.49
C ALA A 367 -27.29 31.34 11.09
N PRO A 368 -27.54 31.03 12.37
CA PRO A 368 -27.11 29.78 12.95
C PRO A 368 -28.04 28.64 12.52
N ASP A 369 -27.49 27.43 12.48
CA ASP A 369 -28.19 26.19 12.16
C ASP A 369 -27.65 25.05 13.06
N ASN A 370 -28.30 23.89 13.04
CA ASN A 370 -27.86 22.66 13.71
C ASN A 370 -27.54 22.88 15.20
N ASP A 371 -28.50 23.42 15.94
CA ASP A 371 -28.36 23.75 17.38
C ASP A 371 -27.14 24.65 17.68
N ASN A 372 -26.92 25.68 16.87
CA ASN A 372 -25.79 26.63 16.95
C ASN A 372 -24.40 26.01 16.74
N LYS A 373 -24.31 24.80 16.18
CA LYS A 373 -23.03 24.17 15.80
C LYS A 373 -22.61 24.55 14.39
N THR A 374 -23.53 25.10 13.61
CA THR A 374 -23.31 25.51 12.24
C THR A 374 -23.73 26.97 12.09
N VAL A 375 -22.98 27.71 11.27
CA VAL A 375 -23.33 29.08 10.85
C VAL A 375 -23.29 29.14 9.33
N LEU A 376 -24.36 29.67 8.75
CA LEU A 376 -24.55 29.79 7.30
C LEU A 376 -24.59 31.28 6.94
N GLN A 377 -23.79 31.66 5.97
CA GLN A 377 -23.81 32.99 5.36
C GLN A 377 -23.98 32.86 3.86
N SER A 378 -24.99 33.51 3.30
CA SER A 378 -25.18 33.57 1.85
C SER A 378 -25.40 35.00 1.40
N GLN A 379 -24.82 35.36 0.26
CA GLN A 379 -24.93 36.68 -0.32
C GLN A 379 -25.01 36.63 -1.84
N TRP A 380 -25.78 37.58 -2.39
CA TRP A 380 -26.03 37.81 -3.80
C TRP A 380 -25.79 39.30 -4.07
N GLY A 381 -24.69 39.59 -4.74
CA GLY A 381 -24.29 40.94 -5.12
C GLY A 381 -24.39 41.15 -6.62
N PHE A 382 -25.03 42.24 -7.04
CA PHE A 382 -24.91 42.83 -8.37
C PHE A 382 -24.08 44.11 -8.25
N LEU A 383 -22.84 44.06 -8.71
CA LEU A 383 -21.83 45.08 -8.50
C LEU A 383 -21.40 45.66 -9.84
N THR A 384 -21.54 46.97 -10.00
CA THR A 384 -21.20 47.68 -11.24
C THR A 384 -20.15 48.73 -10.93
N PRO A 385 -18.85 48.37 -10.87
CA PRO A 385 -17.80 49.32 -10.51
C PRO A 385 -17.68 50.45 -11.54
N GLU A 386 -17.60 51.68 -11.01
CA GLU A 386 -17.47 52.90 -11.80
C GLU A 386 -16.19 53.64 -11.44
N VAL A 387 -15.43 54.04 -12.47
CA VAL A 387 -14.20 54.84 -12.33
C VAL A 387 -14.37 56.09 -13.16
N ASN A 388 -14.23 57.27 -12.54
CA ASN A 388 -14.37 58.58 -13.19
C ASN A 388 -15.67 58.75 -13.99
N GLY A 389 -16.82 58.33 -13.46
CA GLY A 389 -18.10 58.44 -14.19
C GLY A 389 -18.34 57.33 -15.21
N THR A 390 -17.40 56.39 -15.36
CA THR A 390 -17.43 55.37 -16.42
C THR A 390 -17.51 53.96 -15.83
N VAL A 391 -18.59 53.26 -16.14
CA VAL A 391 -18.80 51.86 -15.76
C VAL A 391 -17.76 50.97 -16.43
N GLN A 392 -17.07 50.14 -15.63
CA GLN A 392 -15.99 49.27 -16.11
C GLN A 392 -16.48 47.88 -16.54
N TYR A 393 -17.47 47.33 -15.83
CA TYR A 393 -18.20 46.09 -16.13
C TYR A 393 -19.35 45.95 -15.12
N SER A 394 -20.23 44.97 -15.29
CA SER A 394 -21.14 44.54 -14.23
C SER A 394 -20.87 43.09 -13.85
N LEU A 395 -20.85 42.83 -12.55
CA LEU A 395 -20.52 41.55 -11.94
C LEU A 395 -21.70 41.08 -11.10
N LEU A 396 -22.19 39.87 -11.37
CA LEU A 396 -23.00 39.14 -10.42
C LEU A 396 -22.09 38.23 -9.61
N SER A 397 -22.08 38.38 -8.29
CA SER A 397 -21.27 37.59 -7.35
C SER A 397 -22.19 36.94 -6.33
N ILE A 398 -22.19 35.62 -6.29
CA ILE A 398 -22.97 34.83 -5.34
C ILE A 398 -21.97 34.04 -4.51
N THR A 399 -22.08 34.14 -3.19
CA THR A 399 -21.24 33.34 -2.30
C THR A 399 -22.05 32.75 -1.17
N THR A 400 -21.78 31.48 -0.88
CA THR A 400 -22.39 30.74 0.21
C THR A 400 -21.27 30.13 1.04
N THR A 401 -21.22 30.47 2.32
CA THR A 401 -20.27 29.96 3.30
C THR A 401 -21.03 29.21 4.39
N ASN A 402 -20.61 27.99 4.67
CA ASN A 402 -21.08 27.19 5.79
C ASN A 402 -19.86 26.85 6.66
N ILE A 403 -19.92 27.16 7.95
CA ILE A 403 -18.90 26.75 8.94
C ILE A 403 -19.61 25.87 9.97
N THR A 404 -19.09 24.67 10.20
CA THR A 404 -19.62 23.68 11.14
C THR A 404 -18.54 23.27 12.14
N LEU A 405 -18.87 23.31 13.43
CA LEU A 405 -18.04 22.75 14.50
C LEU A 405 -18.13 21.22 14.48
N ILE A 406 -17.02 20.54 14.26
CA ILE A 406 -16.98 19.07 14.12
C ILE A 406 -16.40 18.36 15.34
N ARG A 407 -15.57 19.05 16.15
CA ARG A 407 -14.92 18.48 17.33
C ARG A 407 -14.50 19.56 18.33
N SER A 408 -14.63 19.25 19.62
CA SER A 408 -14.01 20.00 20.71
C SER A 408 -13.20 19.05 21.57
N GLU A 409 -12.00 19.45 22.01
CA GLU A 409 -11.14 18.63 22.86
C GLU A 409 -10.23 19.45 23.78
N ASP A 410 -9.79 18.82 24.87
CA ASP A 410 -8.84 19.40 25.82
C ASP A 410 -7.42 18.91 25.51
N LEU A 411 -6.51 19.85 25.28
CA LEU A 411 -5.09 19.61 25.07
C LEU A 411 -4.35 19.46 26.40
N SER A 412 -3.30 18.62 26.39
CA SER A 412 -2.42 18.46 27.55
C SER A 412 -1.64 19.74 27.91
N LYS A 413 -1.34 20.58 26.90
CA LYS A 413 -0.62 21.84 27.04
C LYS A 413 -1.30 22.93 26.21
N ALA A 414 -1.41 24.12 26.79
CA ALA A 414 -1.86 25.31 26.07
C ALA A 414 -0.79 25.76 25.05
N PRO A 415 -1.19 26.37 23.92
CA PRO A 415 -0.24 26.96 23.00
C PRO A 415 0.51 28.10 23.69
N VAL A 416 1.78 28.26 23.32
CA VAL A 416 2.63 29.36 23.79
C VAL A 416 2.90 30.31 22.65
N PRO A 417 3.08 31.62 22.91
CA PRO A 417 3.55 32.59 21.92
C PRO A 417 4.72 32.06 21.10
N PHE A 418 4.59 32.07 19.77
CA PHE A 418 5.72 31.78 18.88
C PHE A 418 6.71 32.95 18.86
N GLU A 419 6.19 34.17 18.71
CA GLU A 419 6.89 35.44 18.89
C GLU A 419 6.00 36.40 19.69
N GLU A 420 6.59 37.27 20.52
CA GLU A 420 5.82 38.23 21.32
C GLU A 420 5.61 39.56 20.59
N CYS A 421 4.35 40.01 20.50
CA CYS A 421 4.03 41.34 20.00
C CYS A 421 4.05 42.36 21.15
N LYS A 422 5.08 43.20 21.21
CA LYS A 422 5.30 44.16 22.31
C LYS A 422 4.26 45.27 22.45
N ARG A 423 3.48 45.54 21.40
CA ARG A 423 2.59 46.72 21.32
C ARG A 423 1.13 46.41 21.03
N ALA A 424 0.79 45.15 20.79
CA ALA A 424 -0.45 44.76 20.16
C ALA A 424 -0.85 43.35 20.59
N ASN A 425 -2.16 43.11 20.74
CA ASN A 425 -2.67 41.75 20.95
C ASN A 425 -2.30 40.85 19.78
N PHE A 426 -2.15 39.56 20.04
CA PHE A 426 -1.61 38.66 19.03
C PHE A 426 -2.04 37.21 19.19
N GLN A 427 -1.93 36.47 18.08
CA GLN A 427 -2.23 35.04 17.99
C GLN A 427 -1.16 34.32 17.16
N ASN A 428 -1.02 33.01 17.38
CA ASN A 428 -0.19 32.18 16.52
C ASN A 428 -0.98 31.77 15.27
N GLU A 429 -0.31 31.76 14.14
CA GLU A 429 -0.83 31.18 12.89
C GLU A 429 -0.04 29.93 12.53
N ALA A 430 -0.77 28.83 12.42
CA ALA A 430 -0.28 27.55 11.98
C ALA A 430 -0.93 27.13 10.66
N PHE A 431 -0.16 26.38 9.88
CA PHE A 431 -0.60 25.80 8.61
C PHE A 431 -0.21 24.33 8.60
N GLY A 432 -1.20 23.45 8.44
CA GLY A 432 -0.99 22.00 8.42
C GLY A 432 -0.40 21.43 9.72
N GLY A 433 -0.64 22.05 10.88
CA GLY A 433 -0.11 21.57 12.17
C GLY A 433 1.18 22.24 12.63
N ARG A 434 1.79 23.09 11.78
CA ARG A 434 3.05 23.76 12.08
C ARG A 434 2.82 25.26 12.28
N VAL A 435 3.24 25.78 13.43
CA VAL A 435 3.24 27.23 13.68
C VAL A 435 4.32 27.88 12.82
N VAL A 436 3.93 28.86 12.01
CA VAL A 436 4.83 29.53 11.05
C VAL A 436 5.07 30.98 11.42
N GLN A 437 4.05 31.66 11.96
CA GLN A 437 4.13 33.08 12.26
C GLN A 437 3.21 33.50 13.40
N THR A 438 3.39 34.74 13.85
CA THR A 438 2.51 35.41 14.82
C THR A 438 1.81 36.57 14.12
N ASP A 439 0.48 36.60 14.20
CA ASP A 439 -0.32 37.74 13.74
C ASP A 439 -0.46 38.77 14.86
N CYS A 440 0.18 39.93 14.72
CA CYS A 440 0.07 41.06 15.64
C CYS A 440 -1.05 42.01 15.20
N ALA A 441 -1.86 42.51 16.14
CA ALA A 441 -2.76 43.65 15.87
C ALA A 441 -2.02 44.85 15.28
N SER A 442 -2.68 45.55 14.36
CA SER A 442 -2.24 46.88 13.95
C SER A 442 -2.55 47.93 15.03
N ALA A 443 -3.63 47.73 15.79
CA ALA A 443 -4.04 48.63 16.86
C ALA A 443 -3.43 48.23 18.22
N PRO A 444 -3.04 49.18 19.07
CA PRO A 444 -2.65 48.88 20.44
C PRO A 444 -3.85 48.32 21.23
N PRO A 445 -3.61 47.50 22.26
CA PRO A 445 -4.70 46.97 23.09
C PRO A 445 -5.50 48.13 23.70
N ALA A 446 -6.83 48.01 23.67
CA ALA A 446 -7.73 49.05 24.17
C ALA A 446 -7.50 49.38 25.66
N ARG A 447 -7.05 48.40 26.47
CA ARG A 447 -6.59 48.58 27.85
C ARG A 447 -5.51 47.55 28.21
N GLY A 448 -4.50 47.97 28.97
CA GLY A 448 -3.53 47.05 29.59
C GLY A 448 -2.34 46.68 28.70
N LYS A 449 -1.63 45.62 29.10
CA LYS A 449 -0.52 45.06 28.32
C LYS A 449 -1.05 44.18 27.18
N PRO A 450 -0.33 44.06 26.07
CA PRO A 450 -0.66 43.11 25.01
C PRO A 450 -0.93 41.70 25.54
N SER A 451 -2.02 41.10 25.10
CA SER A 451 -2.39 39.72 25.45
C SER A 451 -2.18 38.77 24.27
N PHE A 452 -1.68 37.58 24.57
CA PHE A 452 -1.72 36.44 23.65
C PHE A 452 -3.11 35.80 23.73
N PHE A 453 -3.79 35.69 22.58
CA PHE A 453 -5.13 35.11 22.54
C PHE A 453 -5.12 33.58 22.45
N GLY A 454 -4.26 33.04 21.60
CA GLY A 454 -4.25 31.62 21.30
C GLY A 454 -3.66 31.31 19.94
N GLN A 455 -4.07 30.17 19.38
CA GLN A 455 -3.56 29.67 18.10
C GLN A 455 -4.70 29.35 17.14
N VAL A 456 -4.52 29.76 15.89
CA VAL A 456 -5.33 29.32 14.76
C VAL A 456 -4.47 28.44 13.87
N ASP A 457 -5.00 27.28 13.47
CA ASP A 457 -4.33 26.39 12.52
C ASP A 457 -5.23 26.08 11.33
N THR A 458 -4.80 26.46 10.13
CA THR A 458 -5.45 26.00 8.90
C THR A 458 -4.88 24.64 8.52
N ALA A 459 -5.53 23.58 9.01
CA ALA A 459 -5.04 22.21 8.96
C ALA A 459 -5.04 21.61 7.53
N ALA A 460 -6.09 21.87 6.75
CA ALA A 460 -6.15 21.47 5.34
C ALA A 460 -7.11 22.37 4.55
N VAL A 461 -6.78 22.66 3.29
CA VAL A 461 -7.60 23.45 2.37
C VAL A 461 -7.63 22.74 1.02
N MET A 462 -8.80 22.69 0.40
CA MET A 462 -9.00 22.23 -0.96
C MET A 462 -9.71 23.32 -1.76
N ILE A 463 -9.11 23.70 -2.88
CA ILE A 463 -9.67 24.70 -3.80
C ILE A 463 -10.01 24.02 -5.10
N THR A 464 -11.31 24.00 -5.40
CA THR A 464 -11.85 23.40 -6.61
C THR A 464 -12.16 24.50 -7.62
N ARG A 465 -11.59 24.36 -8.82
CA ARG A 465 -11.73 25.25 -9.97
C ARG A 465 -12.39 24.50 -11.14
N GLY A 466 -12.71 25.24 -12.20
CA GLY A 466 -13.33 24.65 -13.40
C GLY A 466 -14.85 24.50 -13.27
N LEU A 467 -15.49 25.31 -12.42
CA LEU A 467 -16.96 25.31 -12.26
C LEU A 467 -17.72 25.81 -13.49
N GLY A 468 -17.04 26.53 -14.37
CA GLY A 468 -17.60 27.16 -15.57
C GLY A 468 -16.73 28.33 -16.01
N ALA A 469 -17.09 28.96 -17.12
CA ALA A 469 -16.42 30.13 -17.65
C ALA A 469 -16.94 31.40 -16.98
N ALA A 470 -16.39 31.70 -15.81
CA ALA A 470 -16.78 32.81 -14.91
C ALA A 470 -16.89 34.22 -15.52
N ARG A 471 -16.32 34.45 -16.71
CA ARG A 471 -16.38 35.72 -17.45
C ARG A 471 -17.55 35.79 -18.44
N SER A 472 -18.39 34.77 -18.46
CA SER A 472 -19.59 34.71 -19.28
C SER A 472 -20.72 35.49 -18.62
N ASN A 473 -21.56 36.11 -19.46
CA ASN A 473 -22.84 36.67 -19.06
C ASN A 473 -24.01 35.67 -19.17
N ILE A 474 -23.74 34.46 -19.69
CA ILE A 474 -24.70 33.34 -19.78
C ILE A 474 -24.50 32.42 -18.57
N SER A 475 -25.56 32.19 -17.80
CA SER A 475 -25.56 31.46 -16.53
C SER A 475 -25.07 30.02 -16.66
N ALA A 476 -25.57 29.30 -17.68
CA ALA A 476 -25.22 27.90 -17.95
C ALA A 476 -23.76 27.71 -18.37
N VAL A 477 -23.13 28.76 -18.92
CA VAL A 477 -21.72 28.77 -19.30
C VAL A 477 -20.85 29.21 -18.13
N SER A 478 -21.32 30.16 -17.32
CA SER A 478 -20.57 30.67 -16.17
C SER A 478 -20.51 29.69 -14.99
N LEU A 479 -21.56 28.89 -14.85
CA LEU A 479 -21.66 27.79 -13.90
C LEU A 479 -22.26 26.58 -14.62
N ASP A 480 -21.47 25.54 -14.81
CA ASP A 480 -21.90 24.30 -15.45
C ASP A 480 -22.81 23.49 -14.50
N ASN A 481 -23.94 23.00 -15.02
CA ASN A 481 -24.94 22.31 -14.21
C ASN A 481 -24.53 20.90 -13.81
N ASP A 482 -23.81 20.18 -14.68
CA ASP A 482 -23.32 18.84 -14.40
C ASP A 482 -22.25 18.89 -13.32
N ILE A 483 -21.37 19.89 -13.37
CA ILE A 483 -20.34 20.12 -12.35
C ILE A 483 -20.96 20.53 -11.01
N LEU A 484 -21.95 21.42 -11.03
CA LEU A 484 -22.65 21.84 -9.81
C LEU A 484 -23.38 20.68 -9.14
N ASN A 485 -24.05 19.82 -9.91
CA ASN A 485 -24.70 18.61 -9.38
C ASN A 485 -23.67 17.62 -8.84
N TRP A 486 -22.58 17.39 -9.58
CA TRP A 486 -21.49 16.54 -9.12
C TRP A 486 -20.89 17.00 -7.78
N LEU A 487 -20.70 18.31 -7.60
CA LEU A 487 -20.21 18.87 -6.34
C LEU A 487 -21.16 18.59 -5.17
N ARG A 488 -22.47 18.72 -5.39
CA ARG A 488 -23.48 18.41 -4.36
C ARG A 488 -23.45 16.93 -4.00
N ASP A 489 -23.40 16.05 -5.00
CA ASP A 489 -23.38 14.59 -4.81
C ASP A 489 -22.10 14.11 -4.11
N ASN A 490 -20.99 14.84 -4.24
CA ASN A 490 -19.69 14.47 -3.65
C ASN A 490 -19.30 15.34 -2.45
N ALA A 491 -20.15 16.29 -2.01
CA ALA A 491 -19.80 17.26 -0.97
C ALA A 491 -19.37 16.58 0.34
N GLU A 492 -20.17 15.62 0.84
CA GLU A 492 -19.88 14.86 2.05
C GLU A 492 -18.61 13.99 1.92
N THR A 493 -18.37 13.45 0.72
CA THR A 493 -17.15 12.67 0.46
C THR A 493 -15.91 13.55 0.45
N ILE A 494 -15.97 14.73 -0.18
CA ILE A 494 -14.88 15.70 -0.19
C ILE A 494 -14.59 16.19 1.23
N GLU A 495 -15.63 16.54 1.98
CA GLU A 495 -15.52 16.99 3.37
C GLU A 495 -14.90 15.91 4.27
N SER A 496 -15.44 14.69 4.26
CA SER A 496 -14.92 13.58 5.09
C SER A 496 -13.46 13.24 4.77
N LEU A 497 -13.08 13.24 3.50
CA LEU A 497 -11.68 13.04 3.07
C LEU A 497 -10.79 14.21 3.52
N LEU A 498 -11.25 15.45 3.43
CA LEU A 498 -10.46 16.62 3.85
C LEU A 498 -10.30 16.68 5.37
N VAL A 499 -11.34 16.32 6.13
CA VAL A 499 -11.28 16.16 7.59
C VAL A 499 -10.28 15.07 7.96
N ALA A 500 -10.31 13.92 7.28
CA ALA A 500 -9.32 12.87 7.48
C ALA A 500 -7.88 13.34 7.17
N ARG A 501 -7.69 14.16 6.13
CA ARG A 501 -6.40 14.80 5.82
C ARG A 501 -5.94 15.73 6.95
N ALA A 502 -6.81 16.63 7.40
CA ALA A 502 -6.53 17.57 8.47
C ALA A 502 -6.16 16.89 9.79
N TYR A 503 -6.84 15.79 10.12
CA TYR A 503 -6.52 15.02 11.33
C TYR A 503 -5.18 14.30 11.21
N SER A 504 -4.85 13.80 10.02
CA SER A 504 -3.57 13.16 9.74
C SER A 504 -2.38 14.11 9.91
N SER A 505 -2.52 15.36 9.48
CA SER A 505 -1.45 16.37 9.51
C SER A 505 -1.37 17.16 10.82
N SER A 506 -2.49 17.64 11.35
CA SER A 506 -2.55 18.70 12.37
C SER A 506 -3.25 18.30 13.68
N VAL A 507 -4.37 17.58 13.62
CA VAL A 507 -5.21 17.33 14.80
C VAL A 507 -4.71 16.13 15.60
N ASP A 508 -4.94 14.92 15.09
CA ASP A 508 -4.50 13.66 15.70
C ASP A 508 -4.53 12.51 14.66
N PRO A 509 -3.37 11.98 14.24
CA PRO A 509 -3.32 10.90 13.25
C PRO A 509 -3.87 9.56 13.77
N THR A 510 -3.99 9.35 15.08
CA THR A 510 -4.51 8.09 15.64
C THR A 510 -5.99 7.88 15.35
N LEU A 511 -6.71 8.97 15.07
CA LEU A 511 -8.15 8.96 14.83
C LEU A 511 -8.53 8.64 13.38
N VAL A 512 -7.56 8.61 12.46
CA VAL A 512 -7.80 8.49 11.01
C VAL A 512 -7.53 7.08 10.53
N GLN A 513 -8.50 6.49 9.82
CA GLN A 513 -8.33 5.20 9.16
C GLN A 513 -7.87 5.37 7.71
N ILE A 514 -6.87 4.58 7.32
CA ILE A 514 -6.37 4.43 5.96
C ILE A 514 -6.49 2.98 5.51
N SER A 515 -6.70 2.79 4.20
CA SER A 515 -6.61 1.47 3.57
C SER A 515 -5.21 1.35 2.96
N VAL A 516 -4.42 0.39 3.43
CA VAL A 516 -3.07 0.13 2.91
C VAL A 516 -3.07 -1.18 2.15
N ASP A 517 -2.60 -1.14 0.91
CA ASP A 517 -2.42 -2.31 0.07
C ASP A 517 -1.14 -3.03 0.44
N LYS A 518 -1.27 -4.15 1.15
CA LYS A 518 -0.14 -5.00 1.50
C LYS A 518 0.09 -6.04 0.41
N LEU A 519 1.32 -6.12 -0.06
CA LEU A 519 1.75 -7.21 -0.92
C LEU A 519 1.79 -8.50 -0.09
N MET A 520 0.90 -9.43 -0.38
CA MET A 520 0.85 -10.75 0.25
C MET A 520 1.27 -11.81 -0.75
N VAL A 521 1.95 -12.85 -0.27
CA VAL A 521 2.22 -14.04 -1.10
C VAL A 521 0.89 -14.71 -1.42
N ALA A 522 0.74 -15.22 -2.63
CA ALA A 522 -0.44 -15.97 -3.01
C ALA A 522 -0.09 -17.22 -3.81
N MET A 523 -0.99 -18.19 -3.79
CA MET A 523 -0.92 -19.43 -4.56
C MET A 523 -2.11 -19.51 -5.53
N SER A 524 -1.90 -20.09 -6.70
CA SER A 524 -2.95 -20.35 -7.68
C SER A 524 -3.73 -21.62 -7.34
N ARG A 525 -4.97 -21.72 -7.86
CA ARG A 525 -5.78 -22.93 -7.70
C ARG A 525 -5.13 -24.14 -8.37
N LEU A 526 -4.44 -23.93 -9.50
CA LEU A 526 -3.64 -24.96 -10.16
C LEU A 526 -2.49 -25.47 -9.27
N GLN A 527 -1.70 -24.58 -8.66
CA GLN A 527 -0.60 -24.97 -7.76
C GLN A 527 -1.13 -25.79 -6.57
N LEU A 528 -2.26 -25.38 -6.00
CA LEU A 528 -2.91 -26.14 -4.93
C LEU A 528 -3.40 -27.50 -5.42
N ALA A 529 -4.06 -27.56 -6.57
CA ALA A 529 -4.57 -28.80 -7.17
C ALA A 529 -3.44 -29.79 -7.48
N LEU A 530 -2.32 -29.32 -8.03
CA LEU A 530 -1.14 -30.13 -8.29
C LEU A 530 -0.51 -30.64 -6.98
N SER A 531 -0.42 -29.79 -5.96
CA SER A 531 0.07 -30.20 -4.64
C SER A 531 -0.82 -31.28 -4.00
N CYS A 532 -2.14 -31.14 -4.10
CA CYS A 532 -3.09 -32.15 -3.64
C CYS A 532 -3.05 -33.43 -4.49
N LEU A 533 -2.85 -33.31 -5.81
CA LEU A 533 -2.69 -34.45 -6.71
C LEU A 533 -1.47 -35.29 -6.32
N ALA A 534 -0.36 -34.65 -5.94
CA ALA A 534 0.83 -35.36 -5.45
C ALA A 534 0.53 -36.22 -4.21
N LEU A 535 -0.22 -35.67 -3.25
CA LEU A 535 -0.68 -36.42 -2.07
C LEU A 535 -1.56 -37.61 -2.46
N PHE A 536 -2.54 -37.39 -3.34
CA PHE A 536 -3.45 -38.43 -3.78
C PHE A 536 -2.73 -39.56 -4.54
N LEU A 537 -1.80 -39.22 -5.43
CA LEU A 537 -0.97 -40.18 -6.15
C LEU A 537 -0.08 -40.96 -5.18
N ALA A 538 0.55 -40.31 -4.20
CA ALA A 538 1.35 -40.99 -3.19
C ALA A 538 0.53 -42.03 -2.41
N LEU A 539 -0.69 -41.67 -1.99
CA LEU A 539 -1.61 -42.58 -1.30
C LEU A 539 -2.02 -43.77 -2.19
N ILE A 540 -2.35 -43.52 -3.46
CA ILE A 540 -2.67 -44.58 -4.42
C ILE A 540 -1.47 -45.50 -4.64
N GLY A 541 -0.28 -44.94 -4.87
CA GLY A 541 0.94 -45.74 -5.08
C GLY A 541 1.26 -46.60 -3.86
N TRP A 542 1.07 -46.06 -2.66
CA TRP A 542 1.26 -46.77 -1.41
C TRP A 542 0.26 -47.91 -1.22
N LEU A 543 -1.04 -47.62 -1.36
CA LEU A 543 -2.11 -48.62 -1.23
C LEU A 543 -2.03 -49.69 -2.32
N GLY A 544 -1.76 -49.28 -3.56
CA GLY A 544 -1.60 -50.18 -4.70
C GLY A 544 -0.47 -51.18 -4.47
N LEU A 545 0.68 -50.74 -3.94
CA LEU A 545 1.77 -51.64 -3.60
C LEU A 545 1.43 -52.58 -2.44
N MET A 546 0.73 -52.09 -1.40
CA MET A 546 0.32 -52.93 -0.27
C MET A 546 -0.69 -54.02 -0.64
N VAL A 547 -1.58 -53.76 -1.58
CA VAL A 547 -2.63 -54.72 -2.00
C VAL A 547 -2.15 -55.67 -3.08
N LEU A 548 -1.32 -55.20 -4.03
CA LEU A 548 -1.03 -55.93 -5.27
C LEU A 548 0.35 -56.59 -5.31
N ALA A 549 1.22 -56.36 -4.33
CA ALA A 549 2.56 -56.93 -4.29
C ALA A 549 2.85 -57.61 -2.94
N ASP A 550 3.72 -58.62 -2.97
CA ASP A 550 4.18 -59.28 -1.76
C ASP A 550 4.95 -58.29 -0.86
N THR A 551 4.95 -58.55 0.44
CA THR A 551 5.56 -57.69 1.47
C THR A 551 7.06 -57.42 1.25
N HIS A 552 7.75 -58.27 0.49
CA HIS A 552 9.14 -58.05 0.07
C HIS A 552 9.34 -56.82 -0.82
N TRP A 553 8.32 -56.40 -1.58
CA TRP A 553 8.39 -55.24 -2.47
C TRP A 553 7.94 -53.95 -1.79
N ALA A 554 7.26 -54.06 -0.66
CA ALA A 554 6.75 -52.92 0.12
C ALA A 554 7.71 -52.49 1.26
N SER A 555 8.67 -53.34 1.62
CA SER A 555 9.65 -53.15 2.71
C SER A 555 10.94 -52.49 2.21
N THR A 556 11.88 -52.11 3.09
CA THR A 556 13.17 -51.51 2.65
C THR A 556 14.19 -52.60 2.29
N LEU A 557 15.25 -52.26 1.53
CA LEU A 557 16.39 -53.17 1.27
C LEU A 557 16.92 -53.77 2.58
N PHE A 558 17.08 -52.92 3.59
CA PHE A 558 17.55 -53.31 4.91
C PHE A 558 16.58 -54.25 5.62
N ALA A 559 15.27 -53.99 5.55
CA ALA A 559 14.25 -54.87 6.13
C ALA A 559 14.21 -56.24 5.43
N ASN A 560 14.39 -56.27 4.11
CA ASN A 560 14.50 -57.52 3.37
C ASN A 560 15.77 -58.30 3.76
N LEU A 561 16.90 -57.62 3.93
CA LEU A 561 18.16 -58.24 4.35
C LEU A 561 18.09 -58.81 5.77
N ILE A 562 17.46 -58.10 6.71
CA ILE A 562 17.26 -58.60 8.07
C ILE A 562 16.31 -59.80 8.07
N HIS A 563 15.19 -59.69 7.36
CA HIS A 563 14.23 -60.80 7.26
C HIS A 563 14.88 -62.08 6.72
N THR A 564 15.74 -61.99 5.71
CA THR A 564 16.43 -63.16 5.15
C THR A 564 17.54 -63.72 6.06
N THR A 565 17.97 -63.00 7.10
CA THR A 565 19.16 -63.35 7.90
C THR A 565 18.88 -63.63 9.38
N SER A 566 17.86 -63.00 9.99
CA SER A 566 17.61 -63.10 11.44
C SER A 566 16.44 -64.02 11.84
N GLU A 567 15.37 -64.13 11.04
CA GLU A 567 14.14 -64.84 11.44
C GLU A 567 13.70 -65.91 10.41
N PRO A 568 13.98 -67.21 10.63
CA PRO A 568 13.63 -68.25 9.68
C PRO A 568 12.15 -68.69 9.72
N ASN A 569 11.28 -68.12 10.57
CA ASN A 569 9.87 -68.55 10.64
C ASN A 569 8.86 -67.45 11.03
N LYS A 570 8.03 -67.07 10.04
CA LYS A 570 6.63 -66.58 10.11
C LYS A 570 6.30 -65.07 10.16
N VAL A 571 7.24 -64.12 10.11
CA VAL A 571 6.85 -62.70 10.02
C VAL A 571 7.18 -62.13 8.63
N LYS A 572 6.17 -61.68 7.89
CA LYS A 572 6.36 -60.98 6.60
C LYS A 572 7.27 -59.75 6.80
N PRO A 573 8.21 -59.44 5.89
CA PRO A 573 9.09 -58.28 6.04
C PRO A 573 8.27 -56.98 6.11
N GLY A 574 8.53 -56.17 7.14
CA GLY A 574 7.86 -54.90 7.41
C GLY A 574 8.84 -53.77 7.71
N TYR A 575 8.34 -52.57 7.98
CA TYR A 575 9.19 -51.46 8.41
C TYR A 575 9.81 -51.76 9.77
N ILE A 576 11.12 -51.55 9.88
CA ILE A 576 11.89 -51.83 11.08
C ILE A 576 11.61 -50.73 12.11
N THR A 577 11.14 -51.12 13.29
CA THR A 577 10.84 -50.19 14.40
C THR A 577 11.95 -50.10 15.44
N ARG A 578 12.92 -51.04 15.42
CA ARG A 578 14.08 -51.07 16.32
C ARG A 578 15.36 -51.33 15.53
N ALA A 579 16.39 -50.53 15.77
CA ALA A 579 17.68 -50.66 15.07
C ALA A 579 18.38 -52.00 15.44
N PRO A 580 18.73 -52.86 14.48
CA PRO A 580 19.50 -54.07 14.74
C PRO A 580 21.01 -53.78 14.79
N ASN A 581 21.75 -54.59 15.54
CA ASN A 581 23.18 -54.44 15.71
C ASN A 581 23.93 -55.05 14.52
N LEU A 582 24.53 -54.20 13.69
CA LEU A 582 25.37 -54.62 12.58
C LEU A 582 26.84 -54.64 13.02
N SER A 583 27.51 -55.78 12.84
CA SER A 583 28.94 -55.91 13.10
C SER A 583 29.63 -56.63 11.95
N LEU A 584 30.87 -56.27 11.66
CA LEU A 584 31.70 -56.99 10.70
C LEU A 584 32.49 -58.04 11.48
N VAL A 585 32.12 -59.31 11.33
CA VAL A 585 32.80 -60.42 12.00
C VAL A 585 33.91 -60.94 11.06
N PRO A 586 35.17 -60.96 11.50
CA PRO A 586 36.26 -61.52 10.70
C PRO A 586 36.14 -63.06 10.67
N ILE A 587 36.05 -63.64 9.47
CA ILE A 587 36.11 -65.09 9.25
C ILE A 587 37.23 -65.34 8.22
N GLY A 588 38.39 -65.78 8.72
CA GLY A 588 39.60 -65.93 7.92
C GLY A 588 40.12 -64.58 7.37
N GLN A 589 40.44 -64.53 6.07
CA GLN A 589 40.88 -63.29 5.39
C GLN A 589 39.72 -62.37 4.96
N LYS A 590 38.45 -62.77 5.16
CA LYS A 590 37.27 -61.99 4.73
C LYS A 590 36.53 -61.45 5.95
N ARG A 591 36.04 -60.21 5.86
CA ARG A 591 35.11 -59.63 6.85
C ARG A 591 33.68 -59.91 6.37
N LEU A 592 32.91 -60.65 7.16
CA LEU A 592 31.52 -60.97 6.83
C LEU A 592 30.59 -60.08 7.66
N LEU A 593 29.49 -59.65 7.05
CA LEU A 593 28.46 -58.87 7.73
C LEU A 593 27.71 -59.79 8.70
N ALA A 594 27.56 -59.38 9.95
CA ALA A 594 26.72 -60.02 10.93
C ALA A 594 25.60 -59.08 11.38
N VAL A 595 24.37 -59.61 11.38
CA VAL A 595 23.16 -58.93 11.83
C VAL A 595 22.75 -59.59 13.14
N ASP A 596 22.70 -58.81 14.23
CA ASP A 596 22.42 -59.29 15.59
C ASP A 596 23.27 -60.51 15.99
N GLY A 597 24.55 -60.48 15.59
CA GLY A 597 25.53 -61.54 15.88
C GLY A 597 25.47 -62.76 14.96
N ARG A 598 24.56 -62.82 13.98
CA ARG A 598 24.49 -63.90 12.99
C ARG A 598 25.11 -63.48 11.66
N VAL A 599 26.04 -64.28 11.15
CA VAL A 599 26.77 -64.02 9.91
C VAL A 599 25.89 -64.26 8.68
N VAL A 600 25.88 -63.32 7.74
CA VAL A 600 25.19 -63.45 6.45
C VAL A 600 26.00 -64.34 5.52
N THR A 601 25.53 -65.56 5.27
CA THR A 601 26.16 -66.50 4.32
C THR A 601 25.34 -66.61 3.03
N VAL A 602 26.01 -66.57 1.88
CA VAL A 602 25.41 -66.92 0.59
C VAL A 602 25.28 -68.45 0.54
N ALA A 603 24.08 -68.97 0.29
CA ALA A 603 23.88 -70.40 0.13
C ALA A 603 24.54 -70.87 -1.18
N ASP A 604 25.62 -71.65 -1.08
CA ASP A 604 26.18 -72.36 -2.24
C ASP A 604 25.30 -73.58 -2.56
N PRO A 605 24.90 -73.81 -3.83
CA PRO A 605 24.25 -75.05 -4.22
C PRO A 605 25.29 -76.18 -4.21
N ALA A 606 25.28 -77.01 -3.18
CA ALA A 606 26.23 -78.11 -3.04
C ALA A 606 26.08 -79.16 -4.17
N PRO A 607 27.18 -79.74 -4.68
CA PRO A 607 27.15 -80.83 -5.66
C PRO A 607 26.76 -82.16 -4.99
N LEU A 608 25.83 -82.88 -5.61
CA LEU A 608 25.38 -84.22 -5.22
C LEU A 608 26.51 -85.26 -5.41
N PRO A 609 26.85 -86.10 -4.42
CA PRO A 609 27.63 -87.30 -4.65
C PRO A 609 26.75 -88.48 -5.09
N MET A 610 27.28 -89.25 -6.04
CA MET A 610 26.68 -90.45 -6.64
C MET A 610 26.45 -91.60 -5.65
N GLN A 611 25.44 -92.42 -5.96
CA GLN A 611 24.94 -93.63 -5.28
C GLN A 611 25.98 -94.77 -5.14
N PRO A 612 25.62 -95.91 -4.49
CA PRO A 612 25.07 -97.00 -5.30
C PRO A 612 23.89 -97.78 -4.68
N MET A 613 22.86 -97.95 -5.53
CA MET A 613 22.15 -99.19 -5.89
C MET A 613 21.62 -100.16 -4.81
N GLY A 614 20.28 -100.24 -4.71
CA GLY A 614 19.50 -101.32 -4.12
C GLY A 614 18.00 -101.05 -4.38
N SER A 615 17.35 -101.95 -5.11
CA SER A 615 16.06 -101.80 -5.82
C SER A 615 14.80 -102.12 -4.95
N PRO A 616 13.57 -102.28 -5.49
CA PRO A 616 12.52 -101.25 -5.47
C PRO A 616 11.17 -101.74 -4.89
N GLU A 617 10.40 -100.90 -4.19
CA GLU A 617 8.95 -101.12 -4.06
C GLU A 617 8.10 -99.84 -4.17
N HIS A 618 7.33 -99.83 -5.26
CA HIS A 618 6.01 -99.23 -5.51
C HIS A 618 5.17 -98.74 -4.29
N TYR A 619 4.62 -97.52 -4.31
CA TYR A 619 3.34 -97.11 -4.94
C TYR A 619 2.97 -95.64 -4.60
N LEU A 620 2.17 -95.06 -5.50
CA LEU A 620 1.55 -93.73 -5.51
C LEU A 620 0.64 -93.41 -4.30
N GLY A 621 0.56 -92.11 -3.96
CA GLY A 621 -0.59 -91.51 -3.29
C GLY A 621 -0.35 -90.07 -2.84
N GLU A 622 -0.96 -89.10 -3.53
CA GLU A 622 -1.00 -87.68 -3.13
C GLU A 622 -1.43 -87.50 -1.67
N MET A 623 -0.74 -86.63 -0.92
CA MET A 623 -1.37 -85.63 -0.04
C MET A 623 -0.37 -84.59 0.46
N LYS A 624 -0.86 -83.36 0.62
CA LYS A 624 -0.26 -82.21 1.31
C LYS A 624 0.59 -82.62 2.53
N GLY A 625 1.84 -82.15 2.59
CA GLY A 625 2.64 -82.05 3.83
C GLY A 625 3.46 -80.76 3.74
N HIS A 626 3.33 -79.78 4.64
CA HIS A 626 3.88 -79.82 6.00
C HIS A 626 5.25 -80.51 6.02
N ALA A 627 6.30 -79.73 5.79
CA ALA A 627 7.64 -80.11 6.22
C ALA A 627 7.69 -79.93 7.74
N ASN A 628 7.24 -80.95 8.48
CA ASN A 628 7.58 -81.10 9.88
C ASN A 628 9.06 -81.51 9.99
N THR A 629 9.71 -80.82 10.90
CA THR A 629 11.01 -81.12 11.49
C THR A 629 11.07 -82.57 12.00
N GLY A 630 12.10 -83.30 11.57
CA GLY A 630 12.60 -84.49 12.25
C GLY A 630 14.03 -84.23 12.72
N ALA A 631 14.22 -84.08 14.02
CA ALA A 631 15.53 -84.11 14.66
C ALA A 631 15.88 -85.56 15.01
N TYR A 632 17.16 -85.92 14.95
CA TYR A 632 17.84 -86.76 15.93
C TYR A 632 19.37 -86.56 15.83
N PRO A 633 20.11 -86.84 16.92
CA PRO A 633 21.32 -86.13 17.31
C PRO A 633 22.55 -87.04 17.16
N MET A 634 23.75 -86.49 17.37
CA MET A 634 24.83 -87.19 18.09
C MET A 634 25.92 -86.17 18.43
N ALA A 635 26.21 -86.10 19.72
CA ALA A 635 27.13 -85.19 20.37
C ALA A 635 28.59 -85.60 20.16
N TYR A 636 29.52 -84.65 20.34
CA TYR A 636 30.62 -84.90 21.27
C TYR A 636 31.05 -83.62 21.99
N HIS A 637 31.35 -83.82 23.28
CA HIS A 637 31.66 -82.87 24.33
C HIS A 637 32.85 -81.94 24.04
N ASP A 638 32.78 -80.75 24.63
CA ASP A 638 33.92 -80.22 25.40
C ASP A 638 33.42 -79.77 26.78
N PRO A 639 33.97 -80.30 27.90
CA PRO A 639 33.56 -79.97 29.25
C PRO A 639 34.55 -78.96 29.87
N ASN A 640 34.11 -77.74 30.16
CA ASN A 640 34.61 -76.97 31.31
C ASN A 640 33.69 -75.80 31.65
N ALA A 641 33.08 -75.92 32.85
CA ALA A 641 32.40 -74.91 33.67
C ALA A 641 31.21 -74.14 33.03
N GLY A 642 29.99 -74.12 33.58
CA GLY A 642 29.62 -74.29 34.97
C GLY A 642 28.93 -73.02 35.50
N ARG A 643 27.68 -72.81 35.04
CA ARG A 643 26.50 -72.23 35.73
C ARG A 643 26.59 -71.03 36.69
N GLN A 644 25.60 -70.15 36.46
CA GLN A 644 24.77 -69.36 37.41
C GLN A 644 25.41 -68.08 37.97
N ALA A 645 25.01 -66.88 37.50
CA ALA A 645 23.74 -66.18 37.77
C ALA A 645 23.53 -65.86 39.26
N LEU A 646 23.57 -64.56 39.63
CA LEU A 646 22.45 -63.81 40.22
C LEU A 646 22.90 -62.41 40.71
N LEU A 647 22.21 -61.41 40.16
CA LEU A 647 21.61 -60.23 40.82
C LEU A 647 22.44 -59.08 41.44
N SER A 648 21.84 -57.91 41.18
CA SER A 648 21.78 -56.66 41.94
C SER A 648 22.89 -55.63 41.74
N GLY A 649 22.47 -54.41 41.33
CA GLY A 649 23.30 -53.21 41.17
C GLY A 649 23.71 -52.61 42.52
N PRO A 650 23.90 -51.27 42.68
CA PRO A 650 23.95 -50.19 41.70
C PRO A 650 25.20 -49.27 41.91
N TRP A 651 25.30 -48.20 41.09
CA TRP A 651 26.06 -46.96 41.31
C TRP A 651 27.59 -46.86 41.13
N VAL A 652 27.96 -45.66 40.65
CA VAL A 652 29.21 -44.90 40.87
C VAL A 652 30.37 -45.09 39.88
N LEU A 653 30.48 -44.12 38.96
CA LEU A 653 31.72 -43.56 38.38
C LEU A 653 32.61 -42.97 39.49
N PRO A 654 33.96 -42.98 39.42
CA PRO A 654 34.64 -41.95 38.60
C PRO A 654 36.05 -42.28 38.07
N SER A 655 36.49 -41.42 37.14
CA SER A 655 37.87 -40.86 36.96
C SER A 655 39.04 -41.84 36.75
N ASP A 656 40.01 -41.62 35.87
CA ASP A 656 40.40 -40.43 35.11
C ASP A 656 41.44 -40.80 34.05
N ALA A 657 41.51 -39.94 33.04
CA ALA A 657 42.68 -39.48 32.29
C ALA A 657 43.84 -40.45 31.94
N SER A 658 44.15 -40.61 30.66
CA SER A 658 44.96 -39.63 29.90
C SER A 658 45.61 -40.21 28.62
N ASN A 659 45.44 -39.44 27.54
CA ASN A 659 46.40 -39.07 26.48
C ASN A 659 47.15 -40.13 25.64
N GLY A 660 47.02 -39.98 24.30
CA GLY A 660 48.09 -40.35 23.38
C GLY A 660 47.73 -40.54 21.89
N LEU A 661 47.53 -39.43 21.17
CA LEU A 661 48.04 -39.16 19.80
C LEU A 661 47.58 -40.00 18.57
N SER A 662 46.82 -39.34 17.67
CA SER A 662 47.02 -39.14 16.19
C SER A 662 47.22 -40.34 15.24
N PHE A 663 46.75 -40.43 13.98
CA PHE A 663 46.10 -39.55 12.98
C PHE A 663 45.64 -40.41 11.76
N LEU A 664 44.69 -39.89 10.93
CA LEU A 664 44.41 -40.10 9.48
C LEU A 664 43.08 -40.78 9.01
N TYR A 665 42.23 -39.93 8.39
CA TYR A 665 41.29 -40.07 7.23
C TYR A 665 40.09 -41.06 7.30
N SER A 666 38.87 -40.77 6.82
CA SER A 666 38.33 -39.81 5.83
C SER A 666 36.78 -39.66 5.94
N GLN A 667 36.25 -38.45 5.59
CA GLN A 667 34.94 -38.00 5.01
C GLN A 667 33.71 -38.94 4.93
N GLU A 668 32.42 -38.54 4.98
CA GLU A 668 31.63 -37.28 4.90
C GLU A 668 30.16 -37.63 5.36
N SER A 669 29.56 -37.00 6.39
CA SER A 669 28.65 -35.81 6.40
C SER A 669 27.33 -35.96 5.60
N MET A 670 26.15 -35.44 5.97
CA MET A 670 25.51 -34.95 7.21
C MET A 670 24.09 -34.48 6.80
N LEU A 671 23.12 -34.63 7.70
CA LEU A 671 21.84 -33.89 7.72
C LEU A 671 22.07 -32.46 8.24
N PRO A 672 21.25 -31.45 7.88
CA PRO A 672 21.31 -30.14 8.53
C PRO A 672 20.32 -30.05 9.71
N ALA A 673 20.81 -29.59 10.85
CA ALA A 673 20.02 -29.08 11.97
C ALA A 673 20.15 -27.55 12.03
N CYS A 674 19.03 -26.88 12.32
CA CYS A 674 18.94 -25.45 12.59
C CYS A 674 19.72 -25.05 13.86
N TRP A 675 20.40 -23.90 13.82
CA TRP A 675 20.73 -23.09 15.01
C TRP A 675 20.53 -21.60 14.73
N LEU A 676 19.83 -20.94 15.65
CA LEU A 676 19.75 -19.49 15.86
C LEU A 676 20.87 -19.09 16.83
N GLY A 677 21.50 -17.92 16.63
CA GLY A 677 22.44 -17.33 17.59
C GLY A 677 23.03 -16.01 17.12
N PHE A 678 22.55 -14.91 17.70
CA PHE A 678 23.12 -13.56 17.65
C PHE A 678 24.57 -13.52 18.15
N TYR A 679 25.42 -12.63 17.58
CA TYR A 679 26.25 -11.69 18.36
C TYR A 679 26.75 -10.51 17.52
N SER A 680 26.81 -9.38 18.21
CA SER A 680 27.17 -8.01 17.82
C SER A 680 28.67 -7.83 17.51
N PHE A 681 29.00 -6.87 16.63
CA PHE A 681 30.20 -6.05 16.76
C PHE A 681 29.95 -4.63 16.24
N SER A 682 30.40 -3.67 17.03
CA SER A 682 30.28 -2.23 16.85
C SER A 682 31.60 -1.59 16.44
N SER A 683 31.47 -0.43 15.78
CA SER A 683 32.33 0.77 15.85
C SER A 683 33.35 1.07 14.73
N LEU A 684 33.18 2.28 14.17
CA LEU A 684 34.11 3.43 14.11
C LEU A 684 34.60 3.97 12.75
N SER A 685 34.49 5.31 12.68
CA SER A 685 35.12 6.33 11.82
C SER A 685 34.56 6.52 10.39
N SER A 686 34.11 7.67 9.87
CA SER A 686 34.15 9.13 10.12
C SER A 686 34.88 9.88 8.98
N TRP A 687 34.15 10.78 8.29
CA TRP A 687 34.52 12.10 7.72
C TRP A 687 34.21 12.43 6.24
N PRO A 688 33.92 13.72 5.93
CA PRO A 688 33.06 14.18 4.83
C PRO A 688 33.81 14.96 3.75
N ILE A 689 33.15 15.27 2.61
CA ILE A 689 33.57 16.36 1.72
C ILE A 689 32.36 17.20 1.30
N VAL A 690 32.48 18.49 1.61
CA VAL A 690 31.68 19.65 1.19
C VAL A 690 32.37 20.31 0.00
N THR A 691 31.63 20.85 -0.97
CA THR A 691 31.97 22.12 -1.66
C THR A 691 30.75 22.72 -2.36
N ASP A 692 30.52 24.00 -2.06
CA ASP A 692 29.54 24.95 -2.62
C ASP A 692 30.05 25.68 -3.89
N GLN A 693 29.14 26.50 -4.46
CA GLN A 693 29.30 27.73 -5.28
C GLN A 693 29.40 27.63 -6.82
N VAL A 694 28.92 28.56 -7.68
CA VAL A 694 27.89 29.65 -7.74
C VAL A 694 27.97 30.24 -9.19
N ASP A 695 26.82 30.62 -9.79
CA ASP A 695 26.46 31.60 -10.86
C ASP A 695 27.09 31.74 -12.29
N VAL A 696 26.23 31.57 -13.33
CA VAL A 696 25.70 32.50 -14.42
C VAL A 696 26.69 33.45 -15.19
N PRO A 697 26.56 33.80 -16.53
CA PRO A 697 25.36 33.92 -17.41
C PRO A 697 25.40 33.42 -18.90
N LYS A 698 24.20 33.48 -19.52
CA LYS A 698 23.68 33.43 -20.94
C LYS A 698 24.53 34.16 -22.03
N PRO A 699 24.29 34.05 -23.39
CA PRO A 699 22.98 33.90 -24.08
C PRO A 699 22.86 33.15 -25.47
N GLN A 700 21.59 32.98 -25.88
CA GLN A 700 20.98 33.15 -27.24
C GLN A 700 20.96 32.07 -28.37
N HIS A 701 19.72 31.89 -28.87
CA HIS A 701 19.21 31.68 -30.25
C HIS A 701 18.99 30.28 -30.91
N CYS A 702 17.68 30.04 -31.19
CA CYS A 702 17.00 29.64 -32.45
C CYS A 702 17.05 28.22 -33.07
N LEU A 703 15.82 27.67 -33.19
CA LEU A 703 15.14 27.08 -34.38
C LEU A 703 15.34 25.61 -34.84
N GLN A 704 14.17 25.01 -35.13
CA GLN A 704 13.81 23.96 -36.12
C GLN A 704 14.25 22.51 -35.85
N SER A 705 13.37 21.51 -35.66
CA SER A 705 12.22 20.95 -36.44
C SER A 705 12.61 19.73 -37.29
N SER A 706 11.77 18.69 -37.21
CA SER A 706 11.62 17.52 -38.11
C SER A 706 12.67 16.40 -38.00
N SER A 707 12.45 15.13 -38.34
CA SER A 707 11.30 14.21 -38.51
C SER A 707 11.89 12.87 -38.98
N PHE A 708 11.30 11.75 -38.54
CA PHE A 708 11.14 10.44 -39.23
C PHE A 708 12.32 9.61 -39.81
N ASN A 709 12.41 8.37 -39.29
CA ASN A 709 12.58 7.04 -39.91
C ASN A 709 13.51 6.82 -41.14
N ILE A 710 14.32 5.76 -41.04
CA ILE A 710 14.31 4.52 -41.87
C ILE A 710 15.58 3.71 -41.52
N TYR A 711 15.47 2.39 -41.26
CA TYR A 711 16.17 1.34 -42.01
C TYR A 711 15.82 -0.07 -41.52
N ARG A 712 15.51 -0.94 -42.49
CA ARG A 712 15.21 -2.37 -42.38
C ARG A 712 16.17 -3.13 -43.30
N HIS A 713 16.59 -4.32 -42.84
CA HIS A 713 17.23 -5.45 -43.55
C HIS A 713 18.71 -5.39 -43.97
N CYS A 714 19.55 -6.28 -43.41
CA CYS A 714 19.86 -7.67 -43.85
C CYS A 714 20.62 -8.34 -42.67
N VAL A 715 20.59 -9.66 -42.40
CA VAL A 715 21.18 -10.78 -43.17
C VAL A 715 20.61 -12.11 -42.63
N SER A 716 20.57 -13.10 -43.52
CA SER A 716 20.05 -14.46 -43.41
C SER A 716 20.98 -15.49 -42.75
N GLU A 717 20.37 -16.61 -42.34
CA GLU A 717 20.91 -17.98 -42.21
C GLU A 717 22.01 -18.30 -41.16
N MET A 718 21.64 -19.08 -40.13
CA MET A 718 22.48 -20.12 -39.55
C MET A 718 21.64 -21.33 -39.09
N LYS A 719 22.12 -22.53 -39.46
CA LYS A 719 21.55 -23.88 -39.23
C LYS A 719 21.93 -24.44 -37.82
N PRO A 720 21.36 -25.59 -37.39
CA PRO A 720 21.17 -25.94 -35.97
C PRO A 720 22.41 -26.60 -35.37
N ALA A 721 23.13 -25.86 -34.52
CA ALA A 721 24.17 -26.40 -33.65
C ALA A 721 24.38 -25.49 -32.41
N ILE A 722 23.30 -25.06 -31.77
CA ILE A 722 23.34 -24.29 -30.51
C ILE A 722 22.20 -24.75 -29.61
N ILE A 723 22.22 -26.01 -29.21
CA ILE A 723 21.39 -26.51 -28.10
C ILE A 723 22.26 -27.13 -26.99
N LEU A 724 23.54 -27.42 -27.25
CA LEU A 724 24.43 -28.03 -26.26
C LEU A 724 25.33 -27.02 -25.51
N THR A 725 25.51 -25.79 -26.00
CA THR A 725 26.34 -24.77 -25.35
C THR A 725 25.56 -23.84 -24.41
N MET A 726 24.22 -23.80 -24.52
CA MET A 726 23.35 -23.05 -23.60
C MET A 726 23.08 -23.77 -22.27
N LEU A 727 23.38 -25.08 -22.18
CA LEU A 727 23.20 -25.89 -20.97
C LEU A 727 24.40 -25.84 -20.00
N LEU A 728 25.53 -25.26 -20.38
CA LEU A 728 26.74 -25.16 -19.54
C LEU A 728 27.19 -23.72 -19.23
N GLY A 729 26.50 -22.70 -19.76
CA GLY A 729 26.86 -21.28 -19.55
C GLY A 729 26.08 -20.55 -18.45
N VAL A 730 25.10 -21.17 -17.80
CA VAL A 730 24.23 -20.50 -16.80
C VAL A 730 24.69 -20.75 -15.34
N ALA A 731 25.78 -21.48 -15.13
CA ALA A 731 26.28 -21.80 -13.79
C ALA A 731 27.34 -20.82 -13.21
N ALA A 732 27.65 -19.70 -13.88
CA ALA A 732 28.66 -18.77 -13.37
C ALA A 732 28.39 -17.30 -13.76
N ALA A 733 27.45 -16.64 -13.06
CA ALA A 733 27.47 -15.20 -12.81
C ALA A 733 26.30 -14.80 -11.89
N ALA A 734 26.55 -14.77 -10.59
CA ALA A 734 25.75 -13.97 -9.67
C ALA A 734 26.61 -12.79 -9.20
N PRO A 735 26.19 -11.55 -9.49
CA PRO A 735 26.31 -10.50 -8.50
C PRO A 735 24.92 -9.97 -8.14
N THR A 736 24.75 -9.79 -6.84
CA THR A 736 23.71 -9.02 -6.17
C THR A 736 23.40 -7.69 -6.87
N LEU A 737 22.14 -7.47 -7.24
CA LEU A 737 21.60 -6.15 -7.57
C LEU A 737 20.09 -6.14 -7.28
N GLU A 738 19.72 -5.40 -6.24
CA GLU A 738 18.36 -4.94 -5.97
C GLU A 738 17.89 -4.05 -7.13
N GLY A 739 16.89 -4.52 -7.88
CA GLY A 739 16.25 -3.77 -8.97
C GLY A 739 14.75 -3.63 -8.72
N ARG A 740 14.32 -2.42 -8.35
CA ARG A 740 12.91 -1.99 -8.29
C ARG A 740 12.27 -2.05 -9.69
N PRO A 741 10.98 -2.40 -9.83
CA PRO A 741 10.23 -2.08 -11.03
C PRO A 741 9.89 -0.58 -11.04
N ARG A 742 10.34 0.14 -12.08
CA ARG A 742 9.85 1.48 -12.41
C ARG A 742 8.59 1.32 -13.27
N ASP A 743 7.42 1.51 -12.68
CA ASP A 743 6.21 1.85 -13.43
C ASP A 743 6.11 3.37 -13.51
N MET A 744 6.30 3.89 -14.71
CA MET A 744 6.28 5.32 -15.02
C MET A 744 4.85 5.69 -15.43
N HIS A 745 4.02 6.08 -14.46
CA HIS A 745 2.78 6.79 -14.78
C HIS A 745 3.11 8.25 -15.10
N LEU A 746 2.94 8.63 -16.36
CA LEU A 746 2.99 10.02 -16.81
C LEU A 746 1.89 10.81 -16.10
N VAL A 747 2.29 11.70 -15.19
CA VAL A 747 1.50 12.85 -14.77
C VAL A 747 1.78 13.95 -15.78
N GLU A 748 0.77 14.36 -16.54
CA GLU A 748 0.83 15.57 -17.37
C GLU A 748 1.13 16.77 -16.48
N ARG A 749 2.34 17.33 -16.60
CA ARG A 749 2.72 18.63 -16.08
C ARG A 749 2.69 19.64 -17.23
N GLU A 750 2.17 20.83 -16.92
CA GLU A 750 2.06 21.97 -17.84
C GLU A 750 3.35 22.28 -18.64
N PRO A 751 3.25 22.81 -19.87
CA PRO A 751 4.32 22.74 -20.88
C PRO A 751 5.51 23.70 -20.68
N GLY A 752 5.53 24.51 -19.62
CA GLY A 752 6.49 25.62 -19.49
C GLY A 752 7.82 25.30 -18.82
N LYS A 753 7.87 24.32 -17.90
CA LYS A 753 9.06 24.05 -17.04
C LYS A 753 9.84 22.78 -17.42
N ALA A 754 9.20 21.79 -18.04
CA ALA A 754 9.87 20.56 -18.50
C ALA A 754 10.83 20.81 -19.68
N SER A 755 10.54 21.79 -20.54
CA SER A 755 11.34 22.11 -21.71
C SER A 755 12.77 22.55 -21.36
N LYS A 756 12.96 23.28 -20.25
CA LYS A 756 14.29 23.72 -19.81
C LYS A 756 15.13 22.56 -19.24
N ALA A 757 14.55 21.68 -18.45
CA ALA A 757 15.25 20.53 -17.87
C ALA A 757 15.67 19.51 -18.95
N ILE A 758 14.82 19.28 -19.96
CA ILE A 758 15.15 18.40 -21.08
C ILE A 758 16.27 19.01 -21.96
N LEU A 759 16.24 20.32 -22.19
CA LEU A 759 17.30 21.04 -22.92
C LEU A 759 18.63 21.06 -22.16
N ASP A 760 18.60 21.18 -20.83
CA ASP A 760 19.82 21.17 -20.01
C ASP A 760 20.42 19.75 -19.91
N ILE A 761 19.59 18.69 -19.86
CA ILE A 761 20.06 17.29 -19.93
C ILE A 761 20.67 16.99 -21.30
N ALA A 762 20.02 17.39 -22.40
CA ALA A 762 20.55 17.19 -23.75
C ALA A 762 21.86 17.96 -23.98
N ARG A 763 21.99 19.16 -23.42
CA ARG A 763 23.22 19.96 -23.51
C ARG A 763 24.37 19.33 -22.73
N GLU A 764 24.10 18.69 -21.59
CA GLU A 764 25.13 18.01 -20.81
C GLU A 764 25.52 16.65 -21.40
N GLU A 765 24.58 15.94 -22.04
CA GLU A 765 24.89 14.75 -22.85
C GLU A 765 25.82 15.09 -24.03
N GLU A 766 25.55 16.18 -24.74
CA GLU A 766 26.38 16.68 -25.85
C GLU A 766 27.79 17.09 -25.37
N ARG A 767 27.88 17.73 -24.19
CA ARG A 767 29.15 18.09 -23.55
C ARG A 767 29.96 16.85 -23.18
N LEU A 768 29.32 15.85 -22.58
CA LEU A 768 29.95 14.59 -22.21
C LEU A 768 30.41 13.81 -23.44
N ARG A 769 29.59 13.73 -24.51
CA ARG A 769 29.99 13.12 -25.79
C ARG A 769 31.25 13.74 -26.38
N ARG A 770 31.37 15.08 -26.37
CA ARG A 770 32.59 15.76 -26.86
C ARG A 770 33.81 15.47 -25.99
N ILE A 771 33.63 15.35 -24.68
CA ILE A 771 34.73 15.00 -23.75
C ILE A 771 35.20 13.55 -23.99
N PHE A 772 34.27 12.62 -24.27
CA PHE A 772 34.58 11.21 -24.51
C PHE A 772 35.14 10.95 -25.92
N GLN A 773 34.67 11.66 -26.96
CA GLN A 773 35.27 11.61 -28.30
C GLN A 773 36.72 12.12 -28.30
N LYS A 774 37.06 13.09 -27.44
CA LYS A 774 38.43 13.62 -27.31
C LYS A 774 39.38 12.67 -26.57
N LYS A 775 38.87 11.62 -25.91
CA LYS A 775 39.65 10.65 -25.12
C LYS A 775 39.68 9.24 -25.70
N GLY A 776 39.10 9.00 -26.88
CA GLY A 776 39.26 7.73 -27.62
C GLY A 776 38.85 6.49 -26.82
N SER A 777 37.76 6.55 -26.06
CA SER A 777 37.29 5.43 -25.24
C SER A 777 35.79 5.17 -25.43
N ASP A 778 35.45 4.44 -26.49
CA ASP A 778 34.07 4.03 -26.82
C ASP A 778 33.46 2.99 -25.84
N LYS A 779 34.22 2.52 -24.84
CA LYS A 779 33.73 1.50 -23.89
C LYS A 779 32.98 2.05 -22.67
N ALA A 780 32.92 3.37 -22.47
CA ALA A 780 32.32 3.96 -21.28
C ALA A 780 30.85 4.44 -21.46
N PHE A 781 30.30 4.41 -22.68
CA PHE A 781 28.95 4.94 -22.94
C PHE A 781 27.81 3.93 -22.67
N GLY A 782 28.14 2.66 -22.37
CA GLY A 782 27.15 1.61 -22.15
C GLY A 782 26.61 1.47 -20.72
N PHE A 783 27.04 2.34 -19.78
CA PHE A 783 26.75 2.18 -18.34
C PHE A 783 26.20 3.44 -17.64
N ILE A 784 25.85 4.50 -18.38
CA ILE A 784 25.20 5.72 -17.84
C ILE A 784 23.74 5.76 -18.28
#